data_AF-A0A846CDQ6-F1
#
_entry.id   AF-A0A846CDQ6-F1
#
_cell.length_a   1.000
_cell.length_b   1.000
_cell.length_c   1.000
_cell.angle_alpha   90.00
_cell.angle_beta   90.00
_cell.angle_gamma   90.00
#
_symmetry.space_group_name_H-M   'P 1'
#
loop_
_entity.id
_entity.type
_entity.pdbx_description
1 polymer ?
#
loop_
_entity_poly.entity_id
_entity_poly.type
_entity_poly.pdbx_seq_one_letter_code
_entity_poly.pdbx_strand_id
1 'polypeptide(L)'
;NQYKDREKFDKLITKQLHYDNWDKIENTMDFKKIILEIVDSESSLDLLNLYQEILKGNNIDVDFDNPGTNTLEKIHQENYQTLIDLDLIILDKGQLKIANKVYETAFNSDLINQKLSGSISDLVDTEWKSSLDLKDEKEKVIKQIFNYLPILGKKTSNLARIIKLILQNSKFESLLVESLLKLVCQDNLILVRQGGSTSFKRLIQKHLIENWQTKILSEQKSAIFERYELIQDKLINNKTCDSFWLLVIYRDILWGKEILFQNGEEEKKLFRLKLVEEHSENPHKLKVVNSIYKSVFNENWVSDKLQEIQAPLYRNLLAWIDSDNFQSHVTTLKERFPDNLKKVMEEIIHWTYNNLNITEKIIDFIKVNISEVKSEDVEKWFSEKIILSPFLGTEQEQKKNHLVKEDFEILIGYMVNNLDIKADKHQITSILLPLTDKFKQNPLIIVKELLLSTKSEPNHTLINNLVDSILQDSCMIITEADVGKIPDLLQQIKTQDNNKDDNKIEELNMQSNNPPNQEKLNDFLNIIVEKEDEVEAIVILNVAKELTQFYNSKLKSDNQELYNTLVGIGNRGASRALSNFKYVGDIPKAIDTFAKETNTGKLDYAIFCLSQGVMLAYIIYFLGKPFAICYVNTRSSLLAPIIIAAEETIEKVKELLEQELAKY
;
A
#
# COMPACT_ATOMS: atom_id res chain seq x y z
N ASN A 1 -39.53 -57.30 55.01
CA ASN A 1 -38.10 -57.64 55.27
C ASN A 1 -37.22 -57.31 54.08
N GLN A 2 -37.49 -57.81 52.86
CA GLN A 2 -36.71 -57.50 51.65
C GLN A 2 -36.41 -56.00 51.39
N TYR A 3 -37.35 -55.09 51.64
CA TYR A 3 -37.11 -53.63 51.49
C TYR A 3 -36.14 -53.06 52.54
N LYS A 4 -36.22 -53.51 53.79
CA LYS A 4 -35.31 -53.09 54.89
C LYS A 4 -33.92 -53.69 54.71
N ASP A 5 -33.83 -54.89 54.15
CA ASP A 5 -32.56 -55.56 53.88
C ASP A 5 -31.84 -54.94 52.67
N ARG A 6 -32.58 -54.50 51.65
CA ARG A 6 -32.05 -53.70 50.53
C ARG A 6 -31.51 -52.35 51.00
N GLU A 7 -32.26 -51.63 51.83
CA GLU A 7 -31.81 -50.33 52.37
C GLU A 7 -30.57 -50.49 53.29
N LYS A 8 -30.47 -51.59 54.03
CA LYS A 8 -29.25 -51.93 54.81
C LYS A 8 -28.08 -52.27 53.91
N PHE A 9 -28.30 -53.02 52.84
CA PHE A 9 -27.26 -53.38 51.88
C PHE A 9 -26.75 -52.16 51.11
N ASP A 10 -27.64 -51.29 50.65
CA ASP A 10 -27.29 -50.02 49.99
C ASP A 10 -26.50 -49.11 50.94
N LYS A 11 -26.89 -49.03 52.22
CA LYS A 11 -26.13 -48.33 53.26
C LYS A 11 -24.75 -48.94 53.52
N LEU A 12 -24.60 -50.27 53.43
CA LEU A 12 -23.31 -50.95 53.59
C LEU A 12 -22.38 -50.69 52.41
N ILE A 13 -22.89 -50.80 51.17
CA ILE A 13 -22.15 -50.45 49.94
C ILE A 13 -21.69 -49.00 50.01
N THR A 14 -22.61 -48.08 50.33
CA THR A 14 -22.32 -46.65 50.48
C THR A 14 -21.26 -46.43 51.56
N LYS A 15 -21.39 -47.05 52.73
CA LYS A 15 -20.43 -46.87 53.83
C LYS A 15 -19.02 -47.39 53.50
N GLN A 16 -18.91 -48.46 52.70
CA GLN A 16 -17.63 -49.06 52.35
C GLN A 16 -16.96 -48.45 51.11
N LEU A 17 -17.74 -47.91 50.16
CA LEU A 17 -17.23 -47.42 48.87
C LEU A 17 -17.30 -45.89 48.70
N HIS A 18 -18.14 -45.18 49.47
CA HIS A 18 -18.37 -43.74 49.30
C HIS A 18 -17.38 -42.85 50.09
N TYR A 19 -16.51 -43.42 50.93
CA TYR A 19 -15.33 -42.70 51.42
C TYR A 19 -14.22 -42.83 50.38
N ASP A 20 -13.62 -41.71 49.99
CA ASP A 20 -12.60 -41.46 48.95
C ASP A 20 -11.28 -42.27 49.06
N ASN A 21 -11.35 -43.52 49.48
CA ASN A 21 -10.23 -44.38 49.86
C ASN A 21 -10.41 -45.83 49.40
N TRP A 22 -11.39 -46.18 48.55
CA TRP A 22 -11.45 -47.56 48.03
C TRP A 22 -10.17 -47.89 47.24
N ASP A 23 -9.56 -46.88 46.60
CA ASP A 23 -8.25 -46.93 45.96
C ASP A 23 -7.08 -47.18 46.95
N LYS A 24 -7.31 -47.13 48.27
CA LYS A 24 -6.32 -47.43 49.31
C LYS A 24 -6.60 -48.74 50.05
N ILE A 25 -7.70 -49.41 49.74
CA ILE A 25 -8.07 -50.71 50.31
C ILE A 25 -7.41 -51.81 49.47
N GLU A 26 -6.76 -52.77 50.12
CA GLU A 26 -6.01 -53.85 49.46
C GLU A 26 -6.92 -54.80 48.65
N ASN A 27 -8.18 -54.94 49.08
CA ASN A 27 -9.19 -55.82 48.48
C ASN A 27 -9.93 -55.23 47.26
N THR A 28 -9.49 -54.10 46.70
CA THR A 28 -10.12 -53.45 45.52
C THR A 28 -9.25 -53.49 44.28
N MET A 29 -8.26 -54.41 44.22
CA MET A 29 -7.34 -54.54 43.10
C MET A 29 -8.03 -54.67 41.74
N ASP A 30 -9.17 -55.37 41.67
CA ASP A 30 -9.93 -55.51 40.42
C ASP A 30 -10.53 -54.17 39.95
N PHE A 31 -11.03 -53.33 40.86
CA PHE A 31 -11.53 -51.99 40.49
C PHE A 31 -10.41 -51.07 40.01
N LYS A 32 -9.22 -51.17 40.61
CA LYS A 32 -8.04 -50.43 40.15
C LYS A 32 -7.63 -50.87 38.76
N LYS A 33 -7.62 -52.19 38.52
CA LYS A 33 -7.27 -52.76 37.22
C LYS A 33 -8.23 -52.28 36.12
N ILE A 34 -9.54 -52.31 36.38
CA ILE A 34 -10.55 -51.83 35.41
C ILE A 34 -10.34 -50.36 35.07
N ILE A 35 -10.12 -49.49 36.07
CA ILE A 35 -9.89 -48.06 35.81
C ILE A 35 -8.58 -47.81 35.08
N LEU A 36 -7.51 -48.53 35.41
CA LEU A 36 -6.25 -48.44 34.66
C LEU A 36 -6.43 -48.88 33.21
N GLU A 37 -7.16 -49.97 32.98
CA GLU A 37 -7.44 -50.47 31.63
C GLU A 37 -8.23 -49.45 30.78
N ILE A 38 -9.17 -48.71 31.39
CA ILE A 38 -9.85 -47.60 30.71
C ILE A 38 -8.90 -46.43 30.48
N VAL A 39 -8.21 -45.97 31.52
CA VAL A 39 -7.40 -44.73 31.48
C VAL A 39 -6.19 -44.87 30.54
N ASP A 40 -5.56 -46.06 30.51
CA ASP A 40 -4.39 -46.36 29.68
C ASP A 40 -4.78 -46.73 28.24
N SER A 41 -6.08 -46.89 27.94
CA SER A 41 -6.54 -47.19 26.58
C SER A 41 -6.42 -45.98 25.64
N GLU A 42 -6.21 -46.24 24.35
CA GLU A 42 -6.22 -45.19 23.31
C GLU A 42 -7.59 -44.48 23.19
N SER A 43 -8.66 -45.12 23.68
CA SER A 43 -10.04 -44.60 23.69
C SER A 43 -10.48 -44.09 25.07
N SER A 44 -9.55 -43.81 25.98
CA SER A 44 -9.83 -43.43 27.38
C SER A 44 -10.89 -42.34 27.50
N LEU A 45 -10.75 -41.23 26.77
CA LEU A 45 -11.72 -40.12 26.77
C LEU A 45 -13.11 -40.55 26.27
N ASP A 46 -13.16 -41.39 25.24
CA ASP A 46 -14.40 -41.89 24.65
C ASP A 46 -15.11 -42.85 25.62
N LEU A 47 -14.39 -43.80 26.22
CA LEU A 47 -14.92 -44.76 27.20
C LEU A 47 -15.42 -44.07 28.47
N LEU A 48 -14.63 -43.15 29.03
CA LEU A 48 -15.02 -42.40 30.24
C LEU A 48 -16.24 -41.51 29.98
N ASN A 49 -16.27 -40.80 28.85
CA ASN A 49 -17.41 -39.95 28.49
C ASN A 49 -18.67 -40.80 28.25
N LEU A 50 -18.53 -41.94 27.58
CA LEU A 50 -19.65 -42.84 27.33
C LEU A 50 -20.23 -43.43 28.62
N TYR A 51 -19.38 -43.90 29.52
CA TYR A 51 -19.80 -44.39 30.83
C TYR A 51 -20.45 -43.27 31.67
N GLN A 52 -19.93 -42.03 31.59
CA GLN A 52 -20.52 -40.86 32.23
C GLN A 52 -21.93 -40.52 31.72
N GLU A 53 -22.20 -40.70 30.43
CA GLU A 53 -23.52 -40.48 29.85
C GLU A 53 -24.52 -41.57 30.28
N ILE A 54 -24.07 -42.83 30.38
CA ILE A 54 -24.88 -43.94 30.91
C ILE A 54 -25.21 -43.72 32.40
N LEU A 55 -24.23 -43.27 33.21
CA LEU A 55 -24.42 -42.88 34.61
C LEU A 55 -25.50 -41.82 34.82
N LYS A 56 -25.60 -40.85 33.90
CA LYS A 56 -26.61 -39.78 33.96
C LYS A 56 -28.01 -40.24 33.56
N GLY A 57 -28.18 -41.50 33.15
CA GLY A 57 -29.46 -42.05 32.71
C GLY A 57 -29.87 -41.53 31.33
N ASN A 58 -28.92 -41.09 30.51
CA ASN A 58 -29.20 -40.81 29.11
C ASN A 58 -29.46 -42.15 28.43
N ASN A 59 -30.73 -42.47 28.15
CA ASN A 59 -31.12 -43.71 27.48
C ASN A 59 -30.40 -43.78 26.12
N ILE A 60 -29.43 -44.69 26.02
CA ILE A 60 -28.82 -45.07 24.75
C ILE A 60 -29.56 -46.33 24.30
N ASP A 61 -30.54 -46.15 23.41
CA ASP A 61 -31.18 -47.27 22.73
C ASP A 61 -30.17 -47.87 21.75
N VAL A 62 -29.92 -49.17 21.87
CA VAL A 62 -28.96 -49.93 21.05
C VAL A 62 -29.63 -51.15 20.42
N ASP A 63 -29.71 -51.21 19.09
CA ASP A 63 -30.22 -52.35 18.32
C ASP A 63 -29.06 -53.20 17.77
N PHE A 64 -28.61 -54.18 18.58
CA PHE A 64 -27.54 -55.10 18.19
C PHE A 64 -27.94 -56.10 17.08
N ASP A 65 -29.23 -56.30 16.86
CA ASP A 65 -29.73 -57.23 15.84
C ASP A 65 -29.73 -56.59 14.44
N ASN A 66 -29.70 -55.25 14.37
CA ASN A 66 -29.62 -54.49 13.12
C ASN A 66 -28.77 -53.21 13.25
N PRO A 67 -27.43 -53.33 13.42
CA PRO A 67 -26.50 -52.24 13.79
C PRO A 67 -26.30 -51.13 12.73
N GLY A 68 -27.24 -50.96 11.79
CA GLY A 68 -27.19 -50.01 10.68
C GLY A 68 -28.17 -48.84 10.75
N THR A 69 -29.11 -48.81 11.69
CA THR A 69 -30.20 -47.81 11.72
C THR A 69 -29.89 -46.59 12.59
N ASN A 70 -29.04 -46.74 13.62
CA ASN A 70 -28.66 -45.65 14.52
C ASN A 70 -27.20 -45.20 14.32
N THR A 71 -27.04 -43.93 13.98
CA THR A 71 -25.74 -43.28 13.74
C THR A 71 -24.78 -43.37 14.93
N LEU A 72 -25.29 -43.29 16.17
CA LEU A 72 -24.47 -43.35 17.38
C LEU A 72 -23.90 -44.74 17.64
N GLU A 73 -24.68 -45.78 17.36
CA GLU A 73 -24.25 -47.18 17.47
C GLU A 73 -23.10 -47.47 16.52
N LYS A 74 -23.23 -47.02 15.26
CA LYS A 74 -22.18 -47.17 14.26
C LYS A 74 -20.89 -46.41 14.61
N ILE A 75 -21.00 -45.31 15.35
CA ILE A 75 -19.84 -44.52 15.79
C ILE A 75 -19.12 -45.23 16.94
N HIS A 76 -19.87 -45.72 17.94
CA HIS A 76 -19.32 -46.18 19.23
C HIS A 76 -19.32 -47.69 19.46
N GLN A 77 -19.66 -48.51 18.46
CA GLN A 77 -19.80 -49.97 18.61
C GLN A 77 -18.63 -50.63 19.38
N GLU A 78 -17.39 -50.30 19.04
CA GLU A 78 -16.19 -50.83 19.70
C GLU A 78 -16.08 -50.37 21.17
N ASN A 79 -16.46 -49.14 21.47
CA ASN A 79 -16.42 -48.58 22.81
C ASN A 79 -17.49 -49.20 23.73
N TYR A 80 -18.69 -49.46 23.18
CA TYR A 80 -19.74 -50.21 23.90
C TYR A 80 -19.27 -51.62 24.23
N GLN A 81 -18.71 -52.33 23.25
CA GLN A 81 -18.21 -53.69 23.46
C GLN A 81 -17.11 -53.72 24.53
N THR A 82 -16.20 -52.76 24.51
CA THR A 82 -15.14 -52.64 25.53
C THR A 82 -15.71 -52.47 26.93
N LEU A 83 -16.72 -51.61 27.13
CA LEU A 83 -17.34 -51.43 28.45
C LEU A 83 -18.15 -52.66 28.90
N ILE A 84 -18.70 -53.44 27.97
CA ILE A 84 -19.38 -54.72 28.24
C ILE A 84 -18.36 -55.79 28.63
N ASP A 85 -17.23 -55.89 27.92
CA ASP A 85 -16.16 -56.84 28.20
C ASP A 85 -15.49 -56.60 29.56
N LEU A 86 -15.56 -55.35 30.05
CA LEU A 86 -15.13 -54.95 31.40
C LEU A 86 -16.21 -55.16 32.48
N ASP A 87 -17.37 -55.74 32.14
CA ASP A 87 -18.55 -55.94 32.99
C ASP A 87 -19.11 -54.66 33.63
N LEU A 88 -18.77 -53.49 33.09
CA LEU A 88 -19.21 -52.20 33.65
C LEU A 88 -20.65 -51.86 33.27
N ILE A 89 -21.05 -52.27 32.06
CA ILE A 89 -22.38 -52.03 31.53
C ILE A 89 -22.98 -53.32 30.97
N ILE A 90 -24.31 -53.37 30.95
CA ILE A 90 -25.10 -54.45 30.36
C ILE A 90 -26.12 -53.87 29.39
N LEU A 91 -26.54 -54.71 28.44
CA LEU A 91 -27.70 -54.43 27.61
C LEU A 91 -28.94 -55.05 28.26
N ASP A 92 -29.87 -54.21 28.72
CA ASP A 92 -31.16 -54.63 29.26
C ASP A 92 -32.28 -54.06 28.40
N LYS A 93 -33.00 -54.94 27.68
CA LYS A 93 -34.14 -54.59 26.81
C LYS A 93 -33.79 -53.52 25.77
N GLY A 94 -32.63 -53.64 25.13
CA GLY A 94 -32.16 -52.69 24.12
C GLY A 94 -31.61 -51.38 24.70
N GLN A 95 -31.43 -51.27 26.02
CA GLN A 95 -30.84 -50.09 26.66
C GLN A 95 -29.56 -50.43 27.41
N LEU A 96 -28.53 -49.62 27.23
CA LEU A 96 -27.30 -49.73 28.01
C LEU A 96 -27.52 -49.20 29.43
N LYS A 97 -27.17 -50.02 30.42
CA LYS A 97 -27.26 -49.69 31.85
C LYS A 97 -26.00 -50.12 32.57
N ILE A 98 -25.71 -49.50 33.71
CA ILE A 98 -24.61 -49.95 34.58
C ILE A 98 -24.95 -51.34 35.11
N ALA A 99 -23.98 -52.24 35.08
CA ALA A 99 -24.20 -53.66 35.39
C ALA A 99 -24.72 -53.90 36.81
N ASN A 100 -24.26 -53.11 37.79
CA ASN A 100 -24.71 -53.22 39.17
C ASN A 100 -24.49 -51.94 40.00
N LYS A 101 -25.10 -51.89 41.19
CA LYS A 101 -25.02 -50.75 42.12
C LYS A 101 -23.62 -50.53 42.69
N VAL A 102 -22.78 -51.57 42.74
CA VAL A 102 -21.39 -51.48 43.23
C VAL A 102 -20.56 -50.64 42.27
N TYR A 103 -20.62 -50.90 40.96
CA TYR A 103 -19.94 -50.09 39.94
C TYR A 103 -20.51 -48.68 39.82
N GLU A 104 -21.83 -48.51 39.93
CA GLU A 104 -22.44 -47.19 39.99
C GLU A 104 -21.93 -46.36 41.19
N THR A 105 -21.64 -47.01 42.33
CA THR A 105 -21.15 -46.34 43.54
C THR A 105 -19.62 -46.12 43.50
N ALA A 106 -18.86 -47.12 43.05
CA ALA A 106 -17.40 -47.08 43.01
C ALA A 106 -16.86 -46.20 41.87
N PHE A 107 -17.49 -46.29 40.69
CA PHE A 107 -17.22 -45.47 39.51
C PHE A 107 -18.33 -44.42 39.36
N ASN A 108 -18.57 -43.66 40.42
CA ASN A 108 -19.58 -42.62 40.41
C ASN A 108 -19.19 -41.44 39.50
N SER A 109 -20.14 -40.51 39.32
CA SER A 109 -19.93 -39.35 38.44
C SER A 109 -18.75 -38.47 38.89
N ASP A 110 -18.44 -38.39 40.18
CA ASP A 110 -17.36 -37.53 40.68
C ASP A 110 -16.00 -38.09 40.28
N LEU A 111 -15.79 -39.41 40.46
CA LEU A 111 -14.58 -40.08 40.03
C LEU A 111 -14.41 -40.00 38.51
N ILE A 112 -15.47 -40.26 37.75
CA ILE A 112 -15.39 -40.23 36.28
C ILE A 112 -15.10 -38.81 35.78
N ASN A 113 -15.73 -37.77 36.35
CA ASN A 113 -15.40 -36.39 36.05
C ASN A 113 -13.95 -36.04 36.41
N GLN A 114 -13.42 -36.55 37.53
CA GLN A 114 -12.01 -36.38 37.89
C GLN A 114 -11.07 -37.01 36.86
N LYS A 115 -11.37 -38.24 36.40
CA LYS A 115 -10.56 -38.94 35.39
C LYS A 115 -10.66 -38.30 34.00
N LEU A 116 -11.84 -37.83 33.62
CA LEU A 116 -12.05 -37.04 32.39
C LEU A 116 -11.26 -35.74 32.41
N SER A 117 -11.34 -34.99 33.52
CA SER A 117 -10.59 -33.75 33.70
C SER A 117 -9.07 -33.99 33.63
N GLY A 118 -8.59 -35.05 34.29
CA GLY A 118 -7.19 -35.48 34.20
C GLY A 118 -6.77 -35.81 32.77
N SER A 119 -7.56 -36.62 32.06
CA SER A 119 -7.27 -37.03 30.68
C SER A 119 -7.26 -35.84 29.70
N ILE A 120 -8.17 -34.87 29.89
CA ILE A 120 -8.17 -33.62 29.10
C ILE A 120 -6.94 -32.78 29.44
N SER A 121 -6.58 -32.67 30.73
CA SER A 121 -5.38 -31.96 31.16
C SER A 121 -4.14 -32.58 30.50
N ASP A 122 -3.97 -33.90 30.57
CA ASP A 122 -2.82 -34.59 29.96
C ASP A 122 -2.76 -34.38 28.44
N LEU A 123 -3.92 -34.37 27.77
CA LEU A 123 -4.01 -34.10 26.34
C LEU A 123 -3.63 -32.65 26.01
N VAL A 124 -4.13 -31.69 26.77
CA VAL A 124 -3.77 -30.27 26.63
C VAL A 124 -2.28 -30.10 26.88
N ASP A 125 -1.73 -30.70 27.93
CA ASP A 125 -0.32 -30.63 28.31
C ASP A 125 0.60 -31.19 27.22
N THR A 126 0.19 -32.29 26.60
CA THR A 126 0.93 -32.91 25.50
C THR A 126 1.05 -31.98 24.28
N GLU A 127 0.00 -31.23 23.98
CA GLU A 127 -0.01 -30.31 22.84
C GLU A 127 0.50 -28.90 23.20
N TRP A 128 0.45 -28.51 24.48
CA TRP A 128 0.83 -27.20 25.00
C TRP A 128 2.36 -27.07 25.06
N LYS A 129 2.96 -26.71 23.93
CA LYS A 129 4.41 -26.48 23.81
C LYS A 129 4.85 -25.03 24.08
N SER A 130 4.00 -24.21 24.70
CA SER A 130 4.27 -22.79 24.93
C SER A 130 5.34 -22.59 26.00
N SER A 131 6.28 -21.66 25.74
CA SER A 131 7.28 -21.16 26.71
C SER A 131 6.70 -20.18 27.73
N LEU A 132 5.49 -19.68 27.51
CA LEU A 132 4.78 -18.77 28.41
C LEU A 132 3.80 -19.55 29.29
N ASP A 133 4.03 -19.53 30.60
CA ASP A 133 3.20 -20.15 31.64
C ASP A 133 1.89 -19.37 31.85
N LEU A 134 0.97 -19.48 30.89
CA LEU A 134 -0.38 -18.90 30.96
C LEU A 134 -1.36 -19.88 31.61
N LYS A 135 -1.13 -20.16 32.90
CA LYS A 135 -1.92 -21.12 33.68
C LYS A 135 -3.43 -20.86 33.62
N ASP A 136 -3.84 -19.59 33.65
CA ASP A 136 -5.26 -19.20 33.61
C ASP A 136 -5.93 -19.50 32.25
N GLU A 137 -5.21 -19.26 31.14
CA GLU A 137 -5.73 -19.54 29.79
C GLU A 137 -5.84 -21.06 29.58
N LYS A 138 -4.85 -21.81 30.07
CA LYS A 138 -4.85 -23.28 30.05
C LYS A 138 -6.04 -23.86 30.82
N GLU A 139 -6.30 -23.39 32.04
CA GLU A 139 -7.46 -23.85 32.82
C GLU A 139 -8.78 -23.53 32.12
N LYS A 140 -8.87 -22.34 31.50
CA LYS A 140 -10.05 -21.93 30.73
C LYS A 140 -10.30 -22.84 29.52
N VAL A 141 -9.25 -23.20 28.77
CA VAL A 141 -9.33 -24.13 27.64
C VAL A 141 -9.79 -25.52 28.10
N ILE A 142 -9.22 -26.04 29.20
CA ILE A 142 -9.62 -27.33 29.77
C ILE A 142 -11.11 -27.33 30.16
N LYS A 143 -11.58 -26.28 30.86
CA LYS A 143 -12.99 -26.11 31.21
C LYS A 143 -13.89 -26.04 29.98
N GLN A 144 -13.49 -25.31 28.94
CA GLN A 144 -14.24 -25.24 27.68
C GLN A 144 -14.38 -26.63 27.06
N ILE A 145 -13.28 -27.38 26.88
CA ILE A 145 -13.32 -28.73 26.30
C ILE A 145 -14.23 -29.66 27.13
N PHE A 146 -14.07 -29.65 28.46
CA PHE A 146 -14.86 -30.47 29.36
C PHE A 146 -16.37 -30.22 29.19
N ASN A 147 -16.78 -28.95 29.09
CA ASN A 147 -18.20 -28.58 28.94
C ASN A 147 -18.82 -29.07 27.61
N TYR A 148 -18.05 -29.15 26.53
CA TYR A 148 -18.53 -29.61 25.23
C TYR A 148 -18.39 -31.13 25.02
N LEU A 149 -17.70 -31.84 25.92
CA LEU A 149 -17.40 -33.26 25.79
C LEU A 149 -18.64 -34.14 25.53
N PRO A 150 -19.78 -33.97 26.22
CA PRO A 150 -20.96 -34.80 26.00
C PRO A 150 -21.54 -34.66 24.58
N ILE A 151 -21.46 -33.46 24.01
CA ILE A 151 -21.99 -33.18 22.66
C ILE A 151 -21.00 -33.67 21.61
N LEU A 152 -19.70 -33.43 21.81
CA LEU A 152 -18.65 -33.94 20.94
C LEU A 152 -18.65 -35.46 20.88
N GLY A 153 -18.87 -36.12 22.02
CA GLY A 153 -18.96 -37.58 22.11
C GLY A 153 -20.07 -38.13 21.23
N LYS A 154 -21.12 -37.36 20.90
CA LYS A 154 -22.16 -37.81 19.97
C LYS A 154 -21.78 -37.69 18.50
N LYS A 155 -20.67 -37.00 18.19
CA LYS A 155 -20.23 -36.66 16.82
C LYS A 155 -19.02 -37.48 16.36
N THR A 156 -18.27 -38.07 17.28
CA THR A 156 -17.03 -38.83 17.03
C THR A 156 -16.83 -39.92 18.07
N SER A 157 -16.15 -41.00 17.70
CA SER A 157 -15.60 -42.03 18.61
C SER A 157 -14.10 -41.91 18.79
N ASN A 158 -13.56 -40.74 18.45
CA ASN A 158 -12.17 -40.38 18.69
C ASN A 158 -12.11 -38.93 19.17
N LEU A 159 -12.55 -38.73 20.41
CA LEU A 159 -12.55 -37.43 21.08
C LEU A 159 -11.15 -36.83 21.14
N ALA A 160 -10.14 -37.64 21.50
CA ALA A 160 -8.75 -37.21 21.61
C ALA A 160 -8.23 -36.57 20.32
N ARG A 161 -8.49 -37.19 19.16
CA ARG A 161 -8.06 -36.66 17.85
C ARG A 161 -8.74 -35.36 17.49
N ILE A 162 -10.05 -35.23 17.72
CA ILE A 162 -10.78 -34.00 17.41
C ILE A 162 -10.33 -32.86 18.31
N ILE A 163 -10.16 -33.12 19.62
CA ILE A 163 -9.63 -32.13 20.55
C ILE A 163 -8.22 -31.71 20.13
N LYS A 164 -7.33 -32.63 19.75
CA LYS A 164 -6.01 -32.28 19.18
C LYS A 164 -6.11 -31.37 17.97
N LEU A 165 -6.99 -31.69 17.01
CA LEU A 165 -7.17 -30.84 15.82
C LEU A 165 -7.66 -29.44 16.18
N ILE A 166 -8.59 -29.32 17.14
CA ILE A 166 -9.07 -28.03 17.64
C ILE A 166 -7.91 -27.25 18.25
N LEU A 167 -7.16 -27.86 19.18
CA LEU A 167 -6.02 -27.23 19.86
C LEU A 167 -4.92 -26.79 18.89
N GLN A 168 -4.57 -27.63 17.91
CA GLN A 168 -3.53 -27.33 16.92
C GLN A 168 -3.89 -26.16 16.00
N ASN A 169 -5.18 -26.01 15.64
CA ASN A 169 -5.65 -24.93 14.76
C ASN A 169 -6.01 -23.66 15.52
N SER A 170 -6.41 -23.73 16.80
CA SER A 170 -6.66 -22.56 17.64
C SER A 170 -5.39 -22.01 18.29
N LYS A 171 -4.35 -22.85 18.41
CA LYS A 171 -3.14 -22.56 19.20
C LYS A 171 -3.48 -22.10 20.61
N PHE A 172 -4.46 -22.78 21.20
CA PHE A 172 -4.92 -22.56 22.57
C PHE A 172 -5.56 -21.20 22.86
N GLU A 173 -5.81 -20.36 21.85
CA GLU A 173 -6.57 -19.13 22.05
C GLU A 173 -8.02 -19.49 22.42
N SER A 174 -8.43 -19.14 23.65
CA SER A 174 -9.71 -19.58 24.23
C SER A 174 -10.92 -19.24 23.36
N LEU A 175 -10.91 -18.09 22.68
CA LEU A 175 -12.00 -17.69 21.78
C LEU A 175 -12.10 -18.60 20.54
N LEU A 176 -10.95 -18.96 19.95
CA LEU A 176 -10.90 -19.88 18.81
C LEU A 176 -11.24 -21.31 19.23
N VAL A 177 -10.77 -21.76 20.40
CA VAL A 177 -11.16 -23.07 20.96
C VAL A 177 -12.68 -23.14 21.10
N GLU A 178 -13.29 -22.16 21.75
CA GLU A 178 -14.75 -22.13 21.92
C GLU A 178 -15.50 -22.08 20.60
N SER A 179 -15.02 -21.28 19.65
CA SER A 179 -15.65 -21.14 18.34
C SER A 179 -15.58 -22.44 17.54
N LEU A 180 -14.44 -23.14 17.57
CA LEU A 180 -14.28 -24.45 16.92
C LEU A 180 -15.11 -25.54 17.60
N LEU A 181 -15.18 -25.55 18.94
CA LEU A 181 -16.03 -26.47 19.70
C LEU A 181 -17.51 -26.30 19.34
N LYS A 182 -18.01 -25.06 19.37
CA LYS A 182 -19.38 -24.72 18.94
C LYS A 182 -19.65 -25.16 17.52
N LEU A 183 -18.72 -24.86 16.61
CA LEU A 183 -18.85 -25.18 15.20
C LEU A 183 -18.98 -26.70 14.95
N VAL A 184 -18.13 -27.51 15.60
CA VAL A 184 -18.21 -28.97 15.50
C VAL A 184 -19.52 -29.51 16.09
N CYS A 185 -20.00 -28.91 17.18
CA CYS A 185 -21.23 -29.34 17.84
C CYS A 185 -22.49 -29.01 17.03
N GLN A 186 -22.51 -27.86 16.36
CA GLN A 186 -23.67 -27.36 15.62
C GLN A 186 -23.78 -27.93 14.19
N ASP A 187 -22.66 -28.31 13.57
CA ASP A 187 -22.68 -28.85 12.21
C ASP A 187 -23.23 -30.29 12.18
N ASN A 188 -23.88 -30.67 11.08
CA ASN A 188 -24.46 -31.99 10.90
C ASN A 188 -23.42 -33.06 10.48
N LEU A 189 -22.17 -32.66 10.25
CA LEU A 189 -21.10 -33.58 9.88
C LEU A 189 -20.70 -34.50 11.03
N ILE A 190 -20.74 -35.81 10.77
CA ILE A 190 -20.19 -36.86 11.64
C ILE A 190 -18.70 -36.99 11.31
N LEU A 191 -17.84 -36.89 12.33
CA LEU A 191 -16.39 -36.94 12.18
C LEU A 191 -15.89 -38.35 12.45
N VAL A 192 -15.90 -39.21 11.41
CA VAL A 192 -15.51 -40.62 11.53
C VAL A 192 -13.98 -40.81 11.58
N ARG A 193 -13.54 -41.84 12.33
CA ARG A 193 -12.16 -42.21 12.72
C ARG A 193 -11.06 -42.00 11.65
N GLN A 194 -11.33 -42.27 10.36
CA GLN A 194 -10.30 -42.18 9.29
C GLN A 194 -10.39 -40.94 8.37
N GLY A 195 -11.48 -40.15 8.42
CA GLY A 195 -11.68 -38.97 7.55
C GLY A 195 -11.75 -37.62 8.29
N GLY A 196 -11.68 -37.64 9.62
CA GLY A 196 -11.97 -36.48 10.48
C GLY A 196 -11.15 -35.22 10.18
N SER A 197 -9.88 -35.34 9.75
CA SER A 197 -9.02 -34.16 9.50
C SER A 197 -9.46 -33.36 8.26
N THR A 198 -9.79 -34.03 7.15
CA THR A 198 -10.24 -33.37 5.92
C THR A 198 -11.61 -32.73 6.11
N SER A 199 -12.54 -33.44 6.76
CA SER A 199 -13.85 -32.91 7.11
C SER A 199 -13.75 -31.71 8.04
N PHE A 200 -12.86 -31.75 9.03
CA PHE A 200 -12.62 -30.64 9.96
C PHE A 200 -12.01 -29.42 9.26
N LYS A 201 -11.02 -29.61 8.37
CA LYS A 201 -10.47 -28.50 7.57
C LYS A 201 -11.52 -27.86 6.68
N ARG A 202 -12.37 -28.66 6.02
CA ARG A 202 -13.48 -28.15 5.21
C ARG A 202 -14.51 -27.38 6.04
N LEU A 203 -14.76 -27.83 7.27
CA LEU A 203 -15.65 -27.14 8.21
C LEU A 203 -15.10 -25.75 8.57
N ILE A 204 -13.81 -25.67 8.93
CA ILE A 204 -13.13 -24.39 9.21
C ILE A 204 -13.18 -23.48 7.98
N GLN A 205 -12.83 -24.02 6.81
CA GLN A 205 -12.80 -23.28 5.56
C GLN A 205 -14.16 -22.64 5.27
N LYS A 206 -15.24 -23.43 5.25
CA LYS A 206 -16.60 -22.96 4.94
C LYS A 206 -17.11 -21.92 5.94
N HIS A 207 -16.88 -22.15 7.23
CA HIS A 207 -17.56 -21.39 8.28
C HIS A 207 -16.75 -20.24 8.85
N LEU A 208 -15.42 -20.36 8.95
CA LEU A 208 -14.56 -19.34 9.55
C LEU A 208 -13.74 -18.54 8.53
N ILE A 209 -13.33 -19.15 7.42
CA ILE A 209 -12.43 -18.51 6.45
C ILE A 209 -13.21 -17.91 5.28
N GLU A 210 -14.07 -18.68 4.61
CA GLU A 210 -14.78 -18.19 3.43
C GLU A 210 -15.81 -17.12 3.78
N ASN A 211 -15.83 -16.04 3.00
CA ASN A 211 -16.74 -14.91 3.13
C ASN A 211 -16.76 -14.31 4.55
N TRP A 212 -15.64 -14.40 5.27
CA TRP A 212 -15.54 -13.89 6.64
C TRP A 212 -15.88 -12.39 6.72
N GLN A 213 -15.48 -11.61 5.71
CA GLN A 213 -15.79 -10.18 5.61
C GLN A 213 -17.31 -9.91 5.50
N THR A 214 -18.03 -10.71 4.71
CA THR A 214 -19.50 -10.61 4.60
C THR A 214 -20.17 -11.04 5.90
N LYS A 215 -19.62 -12.04 6.59
CA LYS A 215 -20.16 -12.53 7.87
C LYS A 215 -19.99 -11.51 9.01
N ILE A 216 -18.96 -10.67 8.99
CA ILE A 216 -18.80 -9.55 9.92
C ILE A 216 -20.00 -8.59 9.87
N LEU A 217 -20.59 -8.41 8.69
CA LEU A 217 -21.70 -7.49 8.44
C LEU A 217 -23.08 -8.12 8.69
N SER A 218 -23.14 -9.38 9.11
CA SER A 218 -24.40 -10.10 9.34
C SER A 218 -24.98 -9.84 10.73
N GLU A 219 -26.31 -9.90 10.84
CA GLU A 219 -27.04 -9.72 12.10
C GLU A 219 -26.75 -10.82 13.14
N GLN A 220 -26.19 -11.96 12.73
CA GLN A 220 -25.80 -13.08 13.60
C GLN A 220 -24.29 -13.13 13.83
N LYS A 221 -23.70 -11.98 14.19
CA LYS A 221 -22.25 -11.85 14.39
C LYS A 221 -21.79 -12.66 15.61
N SER A 222 -20.90 -13.63 15.37
CA SER A 222 -20.22 -14.39 16.42
C SER A 222 -19.00 -13.63 16.92
N ALA A 223 -18.62 -13.86 18.19
CA ALA A 223 -17.46 -13.23 18.83
C ALA A 223 -16.14 -13.42 18.06
N ILE A 224 -15.99 -14.49 17.27
CA ILE A 224 -14.82 -14.66 16.40
C ILE A 224 -14.78 -13.67 15.24
N PHE A 225 -15.93 -13.28 14.69
CA PHE A 225 -15.99 -12.28 13.62
C PHE A 225 -15.78 -10.86 14.16
N GLU A 226 -16.22 -10.58 15.39
CA GLU A 226 -15.83 -9.35 16.10
C GLU A 226 -14.31 -9.28 16.30
N ARG A 227 -13.68 -10.42 16.63
CA ARG A 227 -12.22 -10.51 16.72
C ARG A 227 -11.54 -10.23 15.38
N TYR A 228 -12.05 -10.76 14.27
CA TYR A 228 -11.51 -10.47 12.93
C TYR A 228 -11.65 -8.99 12.57
N GLU A 229 -12.82 -8.40 12.82
CA GLU A 229 -13.05 -6.97 12.59
C GLU A 229 -12.10 -6.11 13.41
N LEU A 230 -11.89 -6.45 14.69
CA LEU A 230 -10.93 -5.74 15.55
C LEU A 230 -9.51 -5.82 14.99
N ILE A 231 -9.06 -7.01 14.58
CA ILE A 231 -7.72 -7.18 14.00
C ILE A 231 -7.61 -6.35 12.71
N GLN A 232 -8.59 -6.45 11.81
CA GLN A 232 -8.65 -5.67 10.58
C GLN A 232 -8.56 -4.16 10.86
N ASP A 233 -9.41 -3.64 11.75
CA ASP A 233 -9.42 -2.22 12.11
C ASP A 233 -8.07 -1.78 12.65
N LYS A 234 -7.43 -2.60 13.49
CA LYS A 234 -6.11 -2.27 14.06
C LYS A 234 -4.95 -2.41 13.07
N LEU A 235 -5.14 -3.14 11.98
CA LEU A 235 -4.19 -3.22 10.87
C LEU A 235 -4.33 -2.03 9.90
N ILE A 236 -5.56 -1.57 9.64
CA ILE A 236 -5.85 -0.58 8.58
C ILE A 236 -6.03 0.85 9.13
N ASN A 237 -6.71 1.01 10.26
CA ASN A 237 -7.07 2.31 10.85
C ASN A 237 -6.29 2.58 12.14
N ASN A 238 -5.00 2.25 12.12
CA ASN A 238 -4.18 2.37 13.31
C ASN A 238 -3.78 3.83 13.58
N LYS A 239 -4.13 4.33 14.77
CA LYS A 239 -3.74 5.70 15.21
C LYS A 239 -2.35 5.79 15.83
N THR A 240 -1.78 4.65 16.24
CA THR A 240 -0.52 4.58 17.01
C THR A 240 0.70 4.29 16.15
N CYS A 241 0.51 3.57 15.04
CA CYS A 241 1.58 3.28 14.08
C CYS A 241 1.05 3.45 12.66
N ASP A 242 1.99 3.61 11.73
CA ASP A 242 1.66 3.74 10.32
C ASP A 242 1.10 2.41 9.79
N SER A 243 -0.12 2.45 9.25
CA SER A 243 -0.84 1.27 8.77
C SER A 243 -0.17 0.66 7.53
N PHE A 244 0.52 1.47 6.72
CA PHE A 244 1.33 0.99 5.60
C PHE A 244 2.43 0.04 6.09
N TRP A 245 3.27 0.51 7.02
CA TRP A 245 4.39 -0.28 7.53
C TRP A 245 3.93 -1.50 8.31
N LEU A 246 2.81 -1.38 9.03
CA LEU A 246 2.20 -2.51 9.73
C LEU A 246 1.81 -3.64 8.76
N LEU A 247 1.22 -3.30 7.61
CA LEU A 247 0.86 -4.26 6.57
C LEU A 247 2.09 -4.82 5.84
N VAL A 248 3.11 -3.99 5.56
CA VAL A 248 4.38 -4.45 4.95
C VAL A 248 5.08 -5.47 5.85
N ILE A 249 5.20 -5.18 7.15
CA ILE A 249 5.81 -6.12 8.10
C ILE A 249 4.99 -7.40 8.19
N TYR A 250 3.66 -7.29 8.26
CA TYR A 250 2.81 -8.47 8.30
C TYR A 250 2.93 -9.32 7.02
N ARG A 251 3.07 -8.70 5.85
CA ARG A 251 3.39 -9.37 4.58
C ARG A 251 4.70 -10.15 4.64
N ASP A 252 5.76 -9.54 5.17
CA ASP A 252 7.06 -10.20 5.32
C ASP A 252 6.98 -11.41 6.26
N ILE A 253 6.18 -11.32 7.33
CA ILE A 253 5.89 -12.43 8.25
C ILE A 253 5.13 -13.56 7.55
N LEU A 254 4.16 -13.24 6.68
CA LEU A 254 3.44 -14.24 5.88
C LEU A 254 4.39 -15.03 4.96
N TRP A 255 5.39 -14.34 4.41
CA TRP A 255 6.45 -14.89 3.55
C TRP A 255 7.60 -15.58 4.33
N GLY A 256 7.64 -15.48 5.66
CA GLY A 256 8.72 -16.05 6.48
C GLY A 256 10.07 -15.34 6.31
N LYS A 257 10.05 -14.08 5.86
CA LYS A 257 11.22 -13.20 5.79
C LYS A 257 11.60 -12.69 7.18
N GLU A 258 12.83 -12.22 7.33
CA GLU A 258 13.22 -11.47 8.52
C GLU A 258 12.49 -10.12 8.54
N ILE A 259 12.03 -9.70 9.71
CA ILE A 259 11.30 -8.44 9.84
C ILE A 259 12.22 -7.25 9.60
N LEU A 260 11.73 -6.26 8.84
CA LEU A 260 12.51 -5.08 8.47
C LEU A 260 12.90 -4.25 9.69
N PHE A 261 11.96 -4.08 10.63
CA PHE A 261 12.11 -3.25 11.83
C PHE A 261 11.94 -4.13 13.07
N GLN A 262 13.05 -4.51 13.70
CA GLN A 262 13.03 -5.22 14.96
C GLN A 262 12.76 -4.25 16.12
N ASN A 263 11.97 -4.71 17.09
CA ASN A 263 11.52 -3.97 18.27
C ASN A 263 10.71 -2.69 17.97
N GLY A 264 10.20 -2.57 16.74
CA GLY A 264 9.37 -1.44 16.31
C GLY A 264 7.98 -1.42 16.95
N GLU A 265 7.29 -0.28 16.86
CA GLU A 265 5.92 -0.16 17.38
C GLU A 265 4.94 -1.03 16.59
N GLU A 266 5.17 -1.23 15.30
CA GLU A 266 4.40 -2.10 14.43
C GLU A 266 4.51 -3.58 14.87
N GLU A 267 5.72 -4.07 15.14
CA GLU A 267 5.94 -5.41 15.66
C GLU A 267 5.23 -5.61 17.01
N LYS A 268 5.45 -4.70 17.97
CA LYS A 268 4.77 -4.73 19.28
C LYS A 268 3.26 -4.72 19.12
N LYS A 269 2.72 -4.02 18.12
CA LYS A 269 1.29 -4.00 17.83
C LYS A 269 0.81 -5.37 17.37
N LEU A 270 1.51 -6.02 16.44
CA LEU A 270 1.14 -7.36 15.96
C LEU A 270 1.14 -8.39 17.10
N PHE A 271 2.10 -8.31 18.03
CA PHE A 271 2.12 -9.12 19.25
C PHE A 271 0.93 -8.82 20.18
N ARG A 272 0.63 -7.55 20.44
CA ARG A 272 -0.54 -7.15 21.26
C ARG A 272 -1.86 -7.62 20.66
N LEU A 273 -1.94 -7.69 19.33
CA LEU A 273 -3.09 -8.26 18.63
C LEU A 273 -3.15 -9.80 18.73
N LYS A 274 -2.14 -10.47 19.30
CA LYS A 274 -1.96 -11.93 19.30
C LYS A 274 -2.05 -12.53 17.89
N LEU A 275 -1.62 -11.75 16.88
CA LEU A 275 -1.65 -12.17 15.49
C LEU A 275 -0.36 -12.91 15.11
N VAL A 276 0.75 -12.55 15.76
CA VAL A 276 2.08 -13.11 15.51
C VAL A 276 2.72 -13.60 16.80
N GLU A 277 3.60 -14.59 16.68
CA GLU A 277 4.44 -15.12 17.73
C GLU A 277 5.90 -15.23 17.24
N GLU A 278 6.84 -15.29 18.18
CA GLU A 278 8.25 -15.53 17.86
C GLU A 278 8.45 -16.90 17.22
N HIS A 279 9.37 -16.99 16.27
CA HIS A 279 9.71 -18.26 15.66
C HIS A 279 10.57 -19.08 16.64
N SER A 280 10.13 -20.30 16.93
CA SER A 280 10.74 -21.19 17.93
C SER A 280 12.21 -21.54 17.67
N GLU A 281 12.65 -21.43 16.41
CA GLU A 281 14.03 -21.72 15.99
C GLU A 281 14.88 -20.48 15.71
N ASN A 282 14.25 -19.30 15.52
CA ASN A 282 14.98 -18.08 15.18
C ASN A 282 14.25 -16.86 15.78
N PRO A 283 14.78 -16.24 16.86
CA PRO A 283 14.13 -15.11 17.53
C PRO A 283 14.00 -13.87 16.64
N HIS A 284 14.76 -13.78 15.54
CA HIS A 284 14.68 -12.67 14.58
C HIS A 284 13.59 -12.86 13.51
N LYS A 285 12.88 -13.99 13.54
CA LYS A 285 11.75 -14.28 12.67
C LYS A 285 10.47 -14.35 13.49
N LEU A 286 9.41 -13.80 12.93
CA LEU A 286 8.07 -13.94 13.45
C LEU A 286 7.26 -14.85 12.55
N LYS A 287 6.22 -15.46 13.10
CA LYS A 287 5.24 -16.23 12.34
C LYS A 287 3.84 -15.90 12.83
N VAL A 288 2.84 -16.06 11.96
CA VAL A 288 1.43 -15.90 12.34
C VAL A 288 1.07 -16.98 13.37
N VAL A 289 0.42 -16.59 14.46
CA VAL A 289 0.09 -17.46 15.61
C VAL A 289 -0.59 -18.75 15.15
N ASN A 290 -1.68 -18.64 14.38
CA ASN A 290 -2.45 -19.80 13.94
C ASN A 290 -2.80 -19.77 12.44
N SER A 291 -3.10 -20.96 11.89
CA SER A 291 -3.40 -21.18 10.48
C SER A 291 -4.69 -20.49 10.02
N ILE A 292 -5.66 -20.28 10.92
CA ILE A 292 -6.93 -19.63 10.61
C ILE A 292 -6.68 -18.15 10.33
N TYR A 293 -5.98 -17.44 11.22
CA TYR A 293 -5.59 -16.04 10.99
C TYR A 293 -4.75 -15.88 9.74
N LYS A 294 -3.78 -16.78 9.49
CA LYS A 294 -3.00 -16.77 8.24
C LYS A 294 -3.86 -16.91 6.98
N SER A 295 -4.99 -17.63 7.07
CA SER A 295 -5.90 -17.85 5.95
C SER A 295 -6.90 -16.70 5.77
N VAL A 296 -7.29 -16.05 6.86
CA VAL A 296 -8.22 -14.90 6.89
C VAL A 296 -7.51 -13.62 6.44
N PHE A 297 -6.39 -13.29 7.09
CA PHE A 297 -5.50 -12.18 6.74
C PHE A 297 -4.35 -12.70 5.87
N ASN A 298 -4.71 -13.26 4.72
CA ASN A 298 -3.75 -13.86 3.82
C ASN A 298 -3.03 -12.82 2.94
N GLU A 299 -2.08 -13.28 2.13
CA GLU A 299 -1.28 -12.44 1.23
C GLU A 299 -2.12 -11.63 0.24
N ASN A 300 -3.19 -12.21 -0.30
CA ASN A 300 -4.08 -11.51 -1.23
C ASN A 300 -4.78 -10.35 -0.51
N TRP A 301 -5.33 -10.62 0.69
CA TRP A 301 -5.96 -9.58 1.49
C TRP A 301 -4.99 -8.45 1.84
N VAL A 302 -3.76 -8.77 2.24
CA VAL A 302 -2.74 -7.76 2.55
C VAL A 302 -2.38 -6.95 1.31
N SER A 303 -2.19 -7.61 0.16
CA SER A 303 -1.90 -6.95 -1.11
C SER A 303 -3.01 -6.00 -1.53
N ASP A 304 -4.28 -6.42 -1.43
CA ASP A 304 -5.44 -5.58 -1.71
C ASP A 304 -5.45 -4.34 -0.81
N LYS A 305 -5.18 -4.51 0.49
CA LYS A 305 -5.12 -3.38 1.44
C LYS A 305 -3.94 -2.44 1.22
N LEU A 306 -2.78 -2.97 0.83
CA LEU A 306 -1.64 -2.14 0.44
C LEU A 306 -1.92 -1.32 -0.82
N GLN A 307 -2.67 -1.85 -1.79
CA GLN A 307 -3.09 -1.11 -2.98
C GLN A 307 -4.14 -0.02 -2.67
N GLU A 308 -5.03 -0.29 -1.71
CA GLU A 308 -6.04 0.68 -1.24
C GLU A 308 -5.42 1.88 -0.50
N ILE A 309 -4.19 1.79 -0.01
CA ILE A 309 -3.47 2.93 0.58
C ILE A 309 -3.07 3.87 -0.57
N GLN A 310 -3.95 4.85 -0.84
CA GLN A 310 -3.91 5.70 -2.05
C GLN A 310 -2.81 6.79 -2.06
N ALA A 311 -1.93 6.87 -1.06
CA ALA A 311 -0.91 7.91 -1.08
C ALA A 311 0.21 7.57 -2.09
N PRO A 312 0.58 8.48 -3.01
CA PRO A 312 1.65 8.26 -3.98
C PRO A 312 2.97 7.78 -3.35
N LEU A 313 3.33 8.34 -2.19
CA LEU A 313 4.53 7.96 -1.42
C LEU A 313 4.58 6.45 -1.13
N TYR A 314 3.47 5.87 -0.66
CA TYR A 314 3.42 4.47 -0.24
C TYR A 314 3.47 3.50 -1.41
N ARG A 315 2.87 3.84 -2.56
CA ARG A 315 3.00 3.05 -3.79
C ARG A 315 4.46 2.96 -4.24
N ASN A 316 5.18 4.07 -4.14
CA ASN A 316 6.58 4.18 -4.52
C ASN A 316 7.49 3.39 -3.57
N LEU A 317 7.22 3.50 -2.26
CA LEU A 317 7.89 2.67 -1.24
C LEU A 317 7.69 1.18 -1.52
N LEU A 318 6.48 0.72 -1.85
CA LEU A 318 6.23 -0.68 -2.20
C LEU A 318 7.04 -1.13 -3.42
N ALA A 319 7.04 -0.32 -4.49
CA ALA A 319 7.79 -0.63 -5.69
C ALA A 319 9.30 -0.78 -5.40
N TRP A 320 9.84 0.05 -4.52
CA TRP A 320 11.23 -0.07 -4.08
C TRP A 320 11.47 -1.29 -3.18
N ILE A 321 10.58 -1.57 -2.21
CA ILE A 321 10.66 -2.73 -1.32
C ILE A 321 10.63 -4.05 -2.10
N ASP A 322 9.83 -4.10 -3.16
CA ASP A 322 9.64 -5.30 -3.98
C ASP A 322 10.70 -5.41 -5.11
N SER A 323 11.65 -4.48 -5.19
CA SER A 323 12.75 -4.51 -6.15
C SER A 323 13.87 -5.48 -5.76
N ASP A 324 14.57 -6.05 -6.76
CA ASP A 324 15.65 -7.01 -6.54
C ASP A 324 16.82 -6.45 -5.71
N ASN A 325 17.08 -5.14 -5.82
CA ASN A 325 18.18 -4.47 -5.12
C ASN A 325 17.85 -4.12 -3.66
N PHE A 326 16.59 -4.27 -3.23
CA PHE A 326 16.13 -3.80 -1.94
C PHE A 326 16.91 -4.38 -0.75
N GLN A 327 17.26 -5.68 -0.80
CA GLN A 327 18.01 -6.30 0.29
C GLN A 327 19.41 -5.70 0.47
N SER A 328 20.12 -5.43 -0.63
CA SER A 328 21.42 -4.75 -0.59
C SER A 328 21.29 -3.32 -0.03
N HIS A 329 20.24 -2.61 -0.46
CA HIS A 329 19.93 -1.27 -0.01
C HIS A 329 19.63 -1.22 1.49
N VAL A 330 18.73 -2.08 1.98
CA VAL A 330 18.30 -2.05 3.38
C VAL A 330 19.43 -2.48 4.33
N THR A 331 20.32 -3.39 3.93
CA THR A 331 21.53 -3.71 4.72
C THR A 331 22.41 -2.49 4.88
N THR A 332 22.69 -1.77 3.79
CA THR A 332 23.48 -0.54 3.83
C THR A 332 22.82 0.51 4.73
N LEU A 333 21.51 0.72 4.59
CA LEU A 333 20.79 1.71 5.39
C LEU A 333 20.70 1.31 6.86
N LYS A 334 20.55 0.02 7.19
CA LYS A 334 20.58 -0.48 8.58
C LYS A 334 21.92 -0.20 9.26
N GLU A 335 23.03 -0.38 8.55
CA GLU A 335 24.38 -0.09 9.07
C GLU A 335 24.61 1.40 9.30
N ARG A 336 24.04 2.27 8.46
CA ARG A 336 24.22 3.73 8.59
C ARG A 336 23.20 4.39 9.51
N PHE A 337 21.98 3.86 9.59
CA PHE A 337 20.83 4.44 10.30
C PHE A 337 20.09 3.41 11.17
N PRO A 338 20.76 2.79 12.14
CA PRO A 338 20.17 1.69 12.93
C PRO A 338 18.88 2.12 13.66
N ASP A 339 18.86 3.35 14.19
CA ASP A 339 17.74 3.86 14.98
C ASP A 339 16.69 4.62 14.14
N ASN A 340 16.97 4.88 12.87
CA ASN A 340 16.23 5.81 12.02
C ASN A 340 15.87 5.26 10.63
N LEU A 341 16.07 3.96 10.40
CA LEU A 341 15.91 3.31 9.10
C LEU A 341 14.60 3.71 8.39
N LYS A 342 13.46 3.60 9.08
CA LYS A 342 12.14 3.91 8.53
C LYS A 342 12.06 5.34 7.99
N LYS A 343 12.44 6.33 8.81
CA LYS A 343 12.40 7.74 8.43
C LYS A 343 13.34 8.02 7.25
N VAL A 344 14.55 7.45 7.25
CA VAL A 344 15.50 7.66 6.14
C VAL A 344 14.99 7.06 4.84
N MET A 345 14.35 5.88 4.89
CA MET A 345 13.73 5.29 3.71
C MET A 345 12.61 6.17 3.14
N GLU A 346 11.77 6.73 4.02
CA GLU A 346 10.72 7.68 3.64
C GLU A 346 11.34 8.92 2.99
N GLU A 347 12.37 9.52 3.59
CA GLU A 347 13.08 10.68 3.05
C GLU A 347 13.71 10.42 1.67
N ILE A 348 14.34 9.25 1.47
CA ILE A 348 14.94 8.89 0.17
C ILE A 348 13.85 8.84 -0.91
N ILE A 349 12.75 8.13 -0.67
CA ILE A 349 11.67 8.02 -1.65
C ILE A 349 10.96 9.36 -1.86
N HIS A 350 10.83 10.15 -0.80
CA HIS A 350 10.29 11.50 -0.84
C HIS A 350 11.11 12.36 -1.82
N TRP A 351 12.43 12.47 -1.62
CA TRP A 351 13.31 13.27 -2.47
C TRP A 351 13.47 12.74 -3.89
N THR A 352 13.56 11.43 -4.08
CA THR A 352 13.84 10.84 -5.40
C THR A 352 12.63 10.72 -6.30
N TYR A 353 11.45 11.07 -5.80
CA TYR A 353 10.20 11.07 -6.56
C TYR A 353 9.97 9.76 -7.34
N ASN A 354 10.25 8.63 -6.69
CA ASN A 354 10.17 7.27 -7.26
C ASN A 354 11.14 6.95 -8.41
N ASN A 355 12.15 7.78 -8.64
CA ASN A 355 13.18 7.44 -9.59
C ASN A 355 14.16 6.45 -8.94
N LEU A 356 13.93 5.15 -9.15
CA LEU A 356 14.75 4.07 -8.59
C LEU A 356 16.24 4.20 -8.93
N ASN A 357 16.57 4.78 -10.09
CA ASN A 357 17.96 5.05 -10.47
C ASN A 357 18.57 6.15 -9.58
N ILE A 358 17.82 7.23 -9.30
CA ILE A 358 18.26 8.25 -8.33
C ILE A 358 18.31 7.66 -6.92
N THR A 359 17.34 6.83 -6.53
CA THR A 359 17.34 6.12 -5.24
C THR A 359 18.62 5.30 -5.06
N GLU A 360 19.01 4.51 -6.06
CA GLU A 360 20.24 3.73 -6.05
C GLU A 360 21.48 4.61 -5.92
N LYS A 361 21.58 5.69 -6.70
CA LYS A 361 22.70 6.65 -6.64
C LYS A 361 22.81 7.32 -5.25
N ILE A 362 21.69 7.70 -4.63
CA ILE A 362 21.70 8.27 -3.27
C ILE A 362 22.16 7.24 -2.25
N ILE A 363 21.73 5.98 -2.35
CA ILE A 363 22.15 4.92 -1.42
C ILE A 363 23.64 4.62 -1.58
N ASP A 364 24.15 4.62 -2.81
CA ASP A 364 25.58 4.48 -3.07
C ASP A 364 26.39 5.65 -2.50
N PHE A 365 25.88 6.87 -2.61
CA PHE A 365 26.47 8.04 -1.97
C PHE A 365 26.54 7.87 -0.45
N ILE A 366 25.43 7.45 0.18
CA ILE A 366 25.34 7.16 1.62
C ILE A 366 26.36 6.08 2.02
N LYS A 367 26.45 5.00 1.24
CA LYS A 367 27.35 3.87 1.51
C LYS A 367 28.80 4.31 1.67
N VAL A 368 29.24 5.25 0.84
CA VAL A 368 30.64 5.71 0.76
C VAL A 368 30.92 6.85 1.73
N ASN A 369 30.01 7.83 1.84
CA ASN A 369 30.33 9.13 2.45
C ASN A 369 29.77 9.31 3.86
N ILE A 370 28.90 8.40 4.32
CA ILE A 370 28.17 8.56 5.58
C ILE A 370 28.58 7.45 6.56
N SER A 371 28.90 7.84 7.79
CA SER A 371 29.12 6.93 8.93
C SER A 371 27.79 6.58 9.62
N GLU A 372 27.81 5.89 10.76
CA GLU A 372 26.61 5.68 11.57
C GLU A 372 26.02 7.02 12.06
N VAL A 373 24.69 7.16 12.03
CA VAL A 373 23.96 8.39 12.36
C VAL A 373 22.81 8.12 13.33
N LYS A 374 22.80 8.88 14.43
CA LYS A 374 21.75 8.89 15.46
C LYS A 374 21.14 10.28 15.60
N SER A 375 20.55 10.78 14.51
CA SER A 375 19.87 12.09 14.51
C SER A 375 18.44 11.94 15.04
N GLU A 376 17.99 12.89 15.86
CA GLU A 376 16.58 12.99 16.27
C GLU A 376 15.71 13.65 15.18
N ASP A 377 16.31 14.59 14.43
CA ASP A 377 15.73 15.27 13.29
C ASP A 377 16.34 14.72 11.99
N VAL A 378 15.75 13.62 11.52
CA VAL A 378 16.25 12.87 10.36
C VAL A 378 16.03 13.63 9.06
N GLU A 379 14.88 14.30 8.90
CA GLU A 379 14.51 15.06 7.71
C GLU A 379 15.51 16.19 7.44
N LYS A 380 15.71 17.05 8.45
CA LYS A 380 16.66 18.17 8.33
C LYS A 380 18.08 17.66 8.10
N TRP A 381 18.51 16.66 8.86
CA TRP A 381 19.84 16.08 8.74
C TRP A 381 20.05 15.48 7.35
N PHE A 382 19.08 14.72 6.82
CA PHE A 382 19.13 14.09 5.52
C PHE A 382 19.23 15.15 4.41
N SER A 383 18.39 16.19 4.49
CA SER A 383 18.45 17.32 3.56
C SER A 383 19.83 17.98 3.57
N GLU A 384 20.36 18.33 4.74
CA GLU A 384 21.61 19.09 4.87
C GLU A 384 22.87 18.28 4.57
N LYS A 385 22.89 16.98 4.91
CA LYS A 385 24.11 16.15 4.86
C LYS A 385 24.17 15.23 3.66
N ILE A 386 23.04 14.90 3.06
CA ILE A 386 22.97 14.02 1.89
C ILE A 386 22.58 14.84 0.67
N ILE A 387 21.36 15.39 0.66
CA ILE A 387 20.80 16.07 -0.53
C ILE A 387 21.59 17.33 -0.88
N LEU A 388 22.04 18.08 0.11
CA LEU A 388 22.80 19.32 -0.08
C LEU A 388 24.29 19.11 0.14
N SER A 389 24.77 17.86 0.08
CA SER A 389 26.19 17.60 0.15
C SER A 389 26.88 18.20 -1.09
N PRO A 390 27.97 18.97 -0.94
CA PRO A 390 28.70 19.51 -2.09
C PRO A 390 29.30 18.41 -2.97
N PHE A 391 29.40 17.17 -2.48
CA PHE A 391 30.01 16.06 -3.22
C PHE A 391 28.99 15.14 -3.91
N LEU A 392 27.69 15.44 -3.85
CA LEU A 392 26.63 14.53 -4.29
C LEU A 392 26.73 14.14 -5.77
N GLY A 393 27.15 15.07 -6.65
CA GLY A 393 27.38 14.82 -8.08
C GLY A 393 28.83 14.50 -8.45
N THR A 394 29.75 14.38 -7.48
CA THR A 394 31.19 14.25 -7.80
C THR A 394 31.60 12.81 -8.13
N GLU A 395 32.46 12.68 -9.14
CA GLU A 395 33.11 11.44 -9.54
C GLU A 395 34.25 11.13 -8.55
N GLN A 396 33.94 10.55 -7.39
CA GLN A 396 34.99 9.92 -6.59
C GLN A 396 35.49 8.67 -7.34
N GLU A 397 36.80 8.59 -7.55
CA GLU A 397 37.54 7.86 -8.60
C GLU A 397 37.24 6.36 -8.87
N GLN A 398 36.20 5.71 -8.33
CA GLN A 398 35.96 4.27 -8.58
C GLN A 398 34.49 3.81 -8.71
N LYS A 399 33.48 4.69 -8.80
CA LYS A 399 32.08 4.24 -8.95
C LYS A 399 31.27 4.97 -10.03
N LYS A 400 30.58 4.18 -10.86
CA LYS A 400 29.81 4.56 -12.05
C LYS A 400 28.46 5.25 -11.78
N ASN A 401 28.17 5.61 -10.52
CA ASN A 401 26.81 5.91 -10.03
C ASN A 401 26.67 7.31 -9.39
N HIS A 402 27.19 8.37 -10.02
CA HIS A 402 26.98 9.75 -9.57
C HIS A 402 25.70 10.36 -10.19
N LEU A 403 25.14 11.39 -9.55
CA LEU A 403 24.02 12.15 -10.10
C LEU A 403 24.48 12.96 -11.32
N VAL A 404 23.76 12.81 -12.42
CA VAL A 404 24.00 13.57 -13.66
C VAL A 404 23.02 14.74 -13.74
N LYS A 405 23.20 15.60 -14.76
CA LYS A 405 22.35 16.78 -14.99
C LYS A 405 20.86 16.42 -14.89
N GLU A 406 20.42 15.42 -15.63
CA GLU A 406 19.02 14.98 -15.70
C GLU A 406 18.47 14.54 -14.33
N ASP A 407 19.32 13.97 -13.46
CA ASP A 407 18.90 13.61 -12.10
C ASP A 407 18.66 14.87 -11.25
N PHE A 408 19.52 15.87 -11.37
CA PHE A 408 19.36 17.15 -10.67
C PHE A 408 18.14 17.93 -11.17
N GLU A 409 17.81 17.87 -12.46
CA GLU A 409 16.59 18.48 -13.00
C GLU A 409 15.33 17.92 -12.31
N ILE A 410 15.30 16.59 -12.07
CA ILE A 410 14.21 15.93 -11.34
C ILE A 410 14.17 16.40 -9.88
N LEU A 411 15.32 16.44 -9.20
CA LEU A 411 15.42 16.87 -7.80
C LEU A 411 15.06 18.35 -7.60
N ILE A 412 15.39 19.23 -8.57
CA ILE A 412 14.98 20.64 -8.57
C ILE A 412 13.46 20.74 -8.75
N GLY A 413 12.89 20.02 -9.72
CA GLY A 413 11.45 19.97 -9.93
C GLY A 413 10.72 19.56 -8.65
N TYR A 414 11.24 18.56 -7.95
CA TYR A 414 10.75 18.14 -6.66
C TYR A 414 10.84 19.23 -5.57
N MET A 415 12.01 19.83 -5.38
CA MET A 415 12.22 20.87 -4.37
C MET A 415 11.25 22.04 -4.55
N VAL A 416 11.02 22.47 -5.80
CA VAL A 416 10.08 23.54 -6.14
C VAL A 416 8.63 23.11 -5.91
N ASN A 417 8.29 21.86 -6.21
CA ASN A 417 6.96 21.31 -5.98
C ASN A 417 6.54 21.33 -4.50
N ASN A 418 7.48 21.22 -3.58
CA ASN A 418 7.23 21.27 -2.14
C ASN A 418 7.20 22.68 -1.53
N LEU A 419 7.45 23.73 -2.33
CA LEU A 419 7.33 25.10 -1.83
C LEU A 419 5.86 25.46 -1.60
N ASP A 420 5.58 26.09 -0.46
CA ASP A 420 4.28 26.70 -0.17
C ASP A 420 4.19 28.10 -0.79
N ILE A 421 4.12 28.14 -2.12
CA ILE A 421 4.06 29.37 -2.91
C ILE A 421 2.90 29.30 -3.92
N LYS A 422 2.23 30.43 -4.12
CA LYS A 422 1.15 30.59 -5.13
C LYS A 422 1.69 30.73 -6.57
N ALA A 423 2.98 30.95 -6.69
CA ALA A 423 3.69 31.15 -7.94
C ALA A 423 3.74 29.84 -8.74
N ASP A 424 3.57 29.93 -10.07
CA ASP A 424 3.71 28.80 -11.02
C ASP A 424 5.01 28.00 -10.81
N LYS A 425 4.88 26.84 -10.17
CA LYS A 425 6.00 25.96 -9.82
C LYS A 425 6.73 25.45 -11.05
N HIS A 426 6.03 25.18 -12.15
CA HIS A 426 6.67 24.76 -13.39
C HIS A 426 7.56 25.88 -13.97
N GLN A 427 7.08 27.12 -13.91
CA GLN A 427 7.87 28.28 -14.34
C GLN A 427 9.15 28.47 -13.50
N ILE A 428 9.06 28.29 -12.18
CA ILE A 428 10.24 28.37 -11.29
C ILE A 428 11.22 27.26 -11.60
N THR A 429 10.74 26.03 -11.74
CA THR A 429 11.59 24.89 -12.12
C THR A 429 12.36 25.20 -13.39
N SER A 430 11.70 25.64 -14.46
CA SER A 430 12.35 25.98 -15.72
C SER A 430 13.37 27.11 -15.61
N ILE A 431 13.13 28.11 -14.75
CA ILE A 431 14.09 29.19 -14.49
C ILE A 431 15.33 28.65 -13.78
N LEU A 432 15.20 27.64 -12.92
CA LEU A 432 16.31 27.10 -12.13
C LEU A 432 17.14 26.05 -12.89
N LEU A 433 16.57 25.35 -13.89
CA LEU A 433 17.29 24.29 -14.62
C LEU A 433 18.65 24.71 -15.21
N PRO A 434 18.83 25.92 -15.79
CA PRO A 434 20.14 26.36 -16.29
C PRO A 434 21.26 26.36 -15.25
N LEU A 435 20.94 26.41 -13.95
CA LEU A 435 21.95 26.31 -12.89
C LEU A 435 22.65 24.94 -12.88
N THR A 436 22.00 23.90 -13.38
CA THR A 436 22.59 22.55 -13.52
C THR A 436 23.71 22.51 -14.57
N ASP A 437 23.73 23.43 -15.53
CA ASP A 437 24.81 23.55 -16.52
C ASP A 437 26.04 24.24 -15.93
N LYS A 438 25.83 25.23 -15.05
CA LYS A 438 26.90 26.01 -14.42
C LYS A 438 27.53 25.28 -13.22
N PHE A 439 26.71 24.66 -12.37
CA PHE A 439 27.13 24.04 -11.11
C PHE A 439 27.05 22.52 -11.22
N LYS A 440 28.22 21.87 -11.30
CA LYS A 440 28.34 20.43 -11.61
C LYS A 440 28.40 19.54 -10.38
N GLN A 441 28.71 20.06 -9.21
CA GLN A 441 28.88 19.24 -8.01
C GLN A 441 27.55 19.03 -7.29
N ASN A 442 26.85 20.12 -6.97
CA ASN A 442 25.49 20.05 -6.43
C ASN A 442 24.73 21.37 -6.63
N PRO A 443 24.02 21.54 -7.76
CA PRO A 443 23.24 22.75 -8.03
C PRO A 443 22.11 22.98 -7.00
N LEU A 444 21.67 21.95 -6.26
CA LEU A 444 20.60 22.07 -5.26
C LEU A 444 20.96 23.02 -4.11
N ILE A 445 22.25 23.18 -3.81
CA ILE A 445 22.74 24.09 -2.77
C ILE A 445 22.41 25.54 -3.15
N ILE A 446 22.71 25.92 -4.40
CA ILE A 446 22.42 27.24 -4.95
C ILE A 446 20.90 27.45 -5.03
N VAL A 447 20.18 26.46 -5.54
CA VAL A 447 18.72 26.51 -5.68
C VAL A 447 18.05 26.73 -4.33
N LYS A 448 18.44 25.96 -3.29
CA LYS A 448 17.86 26.11 -1.95
C LYS A 448 18.07 27.51 -1.40
N GLU A 449 19.29 28.04 -1.45
CA GLU A 449 19.58 29.36 -0.90
C GLU A 449 18.87 30.49 -1.66
N LEU A 450 18.77 30.36 -3.00
CA LEU A 450 18.02 31.29 -3.83
C LEU A 450 16.53 31.32 -3.44
N LEU A 451 15.93 30.14 -3.27
CA LEU A 451 14.54 30.02 -2.83
C LEU A 451 14.31 30.53 -1.41
N LEU A 452 15.27 30.33 -0.50
CA LEU A 452 15.22 30.87 0.86
C LEU A 452 15.32 32.41 0.87
N SER A 453 16.26 32.95 0.10
CA SER A 453 16.49 34.40 -0.02
C SER A 453 15.32 35.15 -0.65
N THR A 454 14.51 34.46 -1.47
CA THR A 454 13.33 35.03 -2.15
C THR A 454 12.01 34.69 -1.46
N LYS A 455 12.03 33.98 -0.33
CA LYS A 455 10.83 33.46 0.36
C LYS A 455 9.85 34.55 0.82
N SER A 456 10.33 35.77 1.08
CA SER A 456 9.49 36.92 1.47
C SER A 456 8.75 37.57 0.31
N GLU A 457 9.20 37.38 -0.94
CA GLU A 457 8.62 37.95 -2.16
C GLU A 457 8.79 36.94 -3.33
N PRO A 458 7.99 35.86 -3.38
CA PRO A 458 8.14 34.81 -4.38
C PRO A 458 7.54 35.26 -5.72
N ASN A 459 8.18 36.22 -6.36
CA ASN A 459 7.88 36.65 -7.72
C ASN A 459 8.88 36.00 -8.67
N HIS A 460 8.37 35.29 -9.68
CA HIS A 460 9.18 34.69 -10.76
C HIS A 460 10.17 35.66 -11.38
N THR A 461 9.83 36.96 -11.44
CA THR A 461 10.72 38.00 -11.96
C THR A 461 11.98 38.15 -11.11
N LEU A 462 11.86 38.11 -9.79
CA LEU A 462 13.00 38.23 -8.88
C LEU A 462 13.91 37.01 -8.96
N ILE A 463 13.31 35.82 -8.98
CA ILE A 463 14.03 34.55 -9.16
C ILE A 463 14.74 34.54 -10.52
N ASN A 464 14.07 34.97 -11.59
CA ASN A 464 14.66 35.06 -12.93
C ASN A 464 15.84 36.03 -12.98
N ASN A 465 15.69 37.24 -12.44
CA ASN A 465 16.77 38.23 -12.41
C ASN A 465 17.98 37.72 -11.63
N LEU A 466 17.74 37.06 -10.48
CA LEU A 466 18.81 36.43 -9.70
C LEU A 466 19.52 35.33 -10.48
N VAL A 467 18.78 34.43 -11.14
CA VAL A 467 19.37 33.37 -11.95
C VAL A 467 20.15 33.96 -13.13
N ASP A 468 19.60 34.93 -13.85
CA ASP A 468 20.28 35.59 -14.97
C ASP A 468 21.59 36.25 -14.50
N SER A 469 21.58 36.92 -13.34
CA SER A 469 22.80 37.46 -12.73
C SER A 469 23.77 36.37 -12.30
N ILE A 470 23.30 35.24 -11.78
CA ILE A 470 24.15 34.10 -11.42
C ILE A 470 24.79 33.48 -12.65
N LEU A 471 24.08 33.38 -13.78
CA LEU A 471 24.58 32.77 -15.01
C LEU A 471 25.62 33.63 -15.74
N GLN A 472 25.66 34.94 -15.50
CA GLN A 472 26.69 35.82 -16.05
C GLN A 472 28.11 35.40 -15.60
N ASP A 473 29.06 35.46 -16.54
CA ASP A 473 30.46 35.12 -16.29
C ASP A 473 31.13 36.06 -15.26
N SER A 474 30.62 37.29 -15.13
CA SER A 474 31.10 38.30 -14.19
C SER A 474 30.47 38.21 -12.79
N CYS A 475 29.65 37.18 -12.51
CA CYS A 475 28.98 37.05 -11.21
C CYS A 475 29.96 36.72 -10.07
N MET A 476 29.65 37.18 -8.85
CA MET A 476 30.42 36.86 -7.64
C MET A 476 30.22 35.41 -7.13
N ILE A 477 29.24 34.69 -7.68
CA ILE A 477 28.94 33.29 -7.38
C ILE A 477 29.54 32.43 -8.50
N ILE A 478 30.73 31.89 -8.25
CA ILE A 478 31.53 31.16 -9.24
C ILE A 478 31.36 29.65 -9.03
N THR A 479 31.29 29.22 -7.78
CA THR A 479 31.18 27.81 -7.37
C THR A 479 30.07 27.62 -6.34
N GLU A 480 29.68 26.37 -6.08
CA GLU A 480 28.70 26.02 -5.04
C GLU A 480 29.13 26.47 -3.64
N ALA A 481 30.45 26.63 -3.41
CA ALA A 481 30.98 27.17 -2.16
C ALA A 481 30.65 28.66 -1.94
N ASP A 482 30.30 29.38 -3.01
CA ASP A 482 29.93 30.80 -2.96
C ASP A 482 28.46 31.04 -2.59
N VAL A 483 27.70 29.99 -2.25
CA VAL A 483 26.27 30.06 -1.94
C VAL A 483 25.91 31.17 -0.92
N GLY A 484 26.78 31.40 0.08
CA GLY A 484 26.56 32.44 1.10
C GLY A 484 26.56 33.88 0.58
N LYS A 485 26.94 34.12 -0.68
CA LYS A 485 26.95 35.44 -1.34
C LYS A 485 25.62 35.78 -2.02
N ILE A 486 24.68 34.83 -2.12
CA ILE A 486 23.37 35.03 -2.77
C ILE A 486 22.56 36.18 -2.11
N PRO A 487 22.51 36.32 -0.78
CA PRO A 487 21.81 37.44 -0.14
C PRO A 487 22.40 38.82 -0.51
N ASP A 488 23.72 38.92 -0.65
CA ASP A 488 24.39 40.17 -1.05
C ASP A 488 24.06 40.54 -2.50
N LEU A 489 24.06 39.54 -3.40
CA LEU A 489 23.65 39.73 -4.78
C LEU A 489 22.20 40.21 -4.89
N LEU A 490 21.30 39.65 -4.07
CA LEU A 490 19.90 40.08 -4.02
C LEU A 490 19.77 41.55 -3.58
N GLN A 491 20.57 42.01 -2.60
CA GLN A 491 20.57 43.41 -2.21
C GLN A 491 21.08 44.35 -3.33
N GLN A 492 22.08 43.92 -4.10
CA GLN A 492 22.58 44.68 -5.24
C GLN A 492 21.50 44.83 -6.33
N ILE A 493 20.77 43.77 -6.64
CA ILE A 493 19.68 43.81 -7.62
C ILE A 493 18.57 44.76 -7.15
N LYS A 494 18.17 44.69 -5.86
CA LYS A 494 17.14 45.57 -5.29
C LYS A 494 17.56 47.05 -5.24
N THR A 495 18.84 47.35 -5.03
CA THR A 495 19.35 48.72 -5.02
C THR A 495 19.53 49.31 -6.42
N GLN A 496 19.73 48.48 -7.45
CA GLN A 496 19.77 48.93 -8.85
C GLN A 496 18.39 49.30 -9.41
N ASP A 497 17.32 48.61 -9.01
CA ASP A 497 15.95 48.97 -9.44
C ASP A 497 15.42 50.24 -8.77
N ASN A 498 15.82 50.55 -7.52
CA ASN A 498 15.43 51.79 -6.84
C ASN A 498 16.10 53.07 -7.40
N ASN A 499 17.17 52.92 -8.20
CA ASN A 499 17.88 54.06 -8.80
C ASN A 499 17.39 54.40 -10.22
N LYS A 500 16.36 53.72 -10.74
CA LYS A 500 15.83 53.96 -12.10
C LYS A 500 14.75 55.05 -12.20
N ASP A 501 14.25 55.58 -11.09
CA ASP A 501 13.17 56.59 -11.10
C ASP A 501 13.65 58.06 -11.22
N ASP A 502 14.96 58.34 -11.14
CA ASP A 502 15.46 59.73 -11.05
C ASP A 502 16.25 60.28 -12.24
N ASN A 503 16.38 59.56 -13.37
CA ASN A 503 17.01 60.12 -14.58
C ASN A 503 16.07 60.13 -15.78
N LYS A 504 15.40 61.27 -15.94
CA LYS A 504 14.69 61.67 -17.16
C LYS A 504 15.64 62.47 -18.06
N ILE A 505 15.50 62.28 -19.38
CA ILE A 505 15.79 63.17 -20.54
C ILE A 505 16.75 62.53 -21.58
N GLU A 506 16.27 62.58 -22.84
CA GLU A 506 16.94 62.48 -24.16
C GLU A 506 16.75 61.20 -24.98
N GLU A 507 15.52 60.97 -25.46
CA GLU A 507 15.30 60.25 -26.73
C GLU A 507 15.32 61.25 -27.90
N LEU A 508 16.48 61.36 -28.55
CA LEU A 508 16.66 61.90 -29.90
C LEU A 508 16.75 60.73 -30.89
N ASN A 509 15.76 60.63 -31.76
CA ASN A 509 15.82 60.13 -33.14
C ASN A 509 16.89 59.08 -33.49
N MET A 510 16.48 57.82 -33.65
CA MET A 510 16.89 57.05 -34.83
C MET A 510 15.69 56.36 -35.47
N GLN A 511 15.59 56.61 -36.77
CA GLN A 511 14.51 56.26 -37.66
C GLN A 511 14.38 54.75 -37.85
N SER A 512 13.12 54.33 -37.97
CA SER A 512 12.68 53.14 -38.66
C SER A 512 13.39 52.97 -40.01
N ASN A 513 14.05 51.83 -40.20
CA ASN A 513 14.36 51.30 -41.51
C ASN A 513 13.73 49.90 -41.62
N ASN A 514 12.43 49.84 -41.92
CA ASN A 514 11.80 48.63 -42.44
C ASN A 514 11.89 48.66 -43.97
N PRO A 515 12.31 47.57 -44.64
CA PRO A 515 12.44 47.55 -46.09
C PRO A 515 11.07 47.57 -46.80
N PRO A 516 10.99 48.15 -48.02
CA PRO A 516 9.75 48.63 -48.68
C PRO A 516 8.75 47.56 -49.17
N ASN A 517 8.88 46.30 -48.78
CA ASN A 517 7.96 45.22 -49.18
C ASN A 517 7.27 44.51 -47.97
N GLN A 518 7.72 44.74 -46.72
CA GLN A 518 6.98 44.32 -45.51
C GLN A 518 5.57 44.97 -45.43
N GLU A 519 5.37 46.12 -46.09
CA GLU A 519 4.05 46.76 -46.21
C GLU A 519 3.04 45.88 -46.95
N LYS A 520 3.40 45.23 -48.07
CA LYS A 520 2.41 44.53 -48.92
C LYS A 520 1.74 43.32 -48.25
N LEU A 521 2.52 42.51 -47.52
CA LEU A 521 1.98 41.36 -46.79
C LEU A 521 1.10 41.84 -45.64
N ASN A 522 1.58 42.77 -44.82
CA ASN A 522 0.81 43.30 -43.69
C ASN A 522 -0.45 44.03 -44.14
N ASP A 523 -0.39 44.79 -45.24
CA ASP A 523 -1.54 45.46 -45.86
C ASP A 523 -2.57 44.44 -46.35
N PHE A 524 -2.12 43.35 -46.97
CA PHE A 524 -3.03 42.29 -47.40
C PHE A 524 -3.69 41.58 -46.22
N LEU A 525 -2.95 41.30 -45.15
CA LEU A 525 -3.51 40.75 -43.91
C LEU A 525 -4.55 41.69 -43.29
N ASN A 526 -4.33 43.00 -43.32
CA ASN A 526 -5.31 43.98 -42.87
C ASN A 526 -6.59 43.97 -43.71
N ILE A 527 -6.48 43.87 -45.04
CA ILE A 527 -7.64 43.81 -45.94
C ILE A 527 -8.53 42.61 -45.60
N ILE A 528 -7.95 41.47 -45.22
CA ILE A 528 -8.71 40.27 -44.87
C ILE A 528 -9.47 40.50 -43.55
N VAL A 529 -8.77 40.97 -42.53
CA VAL A 529 -9.36 41.23 -41.19
C VAL A 529 -10.42 42.35 -41.25
N GLU A 530 -10.28 43.32 -42.14
CA GLU A 530 -11.27 44.41 -42.32
C GLU A 530 -12.53 44.00 -43.08
N LYS A 531 -12.44 42.95 -43.92
CA LYS A 531 -13.58 42.45 -44.71
C LYS A 531 -14.38 41.38 -43.98
N GLU A 532 -13.73 40.63 -43.10
CA GLU A 532 -14.29 39.47 -42.45
C GLU A 532 -14.38 39.68 -40.93
N ASP A 533 -15.55 40.10 -40.45
CA ASP A 533 -15.83 40.37 -39.02
C ASP A 533 -15.51 39.17 -38.10
N GLU A 534 -15.45 37.97 -38.67
CA GLU A 534 -15.19 36.70 -37.98
C GLU A 534 -13.70 36.29 -37.97
N VAL A 535 -12.79 37.15 -38.44
CA VAL A 535 -11.33 36.95 -38.33
C VAL A 535 -10.72 38.10 -37.54
N GLU A 536 -10.41 37.86 -36.25
CA GLU A 536 -9.86 38.90 -35.37
C GLU A 536 -8.37 39.15 -35.59
N ALA A 537 -7.64 38.10 -35.96
CA ALA A 537 -6.21 38.20 -36.22
C ALA A 537 -5.76 37.18 -37.26
N ILE A 538 -4.80 37.59 -38.08
CA ILE A 538 -3.99 36.66 -38.86
C ILE A 538 -2.55 36.82 -38.42
N VAL A 539 -1.96 35.74 -37.91
CA VAL A 539 -0.58 35.71 -37.42
C VAL A 539 0.22 34.63 -38.14
N ILE A 540 1.43 34.96 -38.56
CA ILE A 540 2.37 34.06 -39.20
C ILE A 540 3.50 33.78 -38.23
N LEU A 541 3.63 32.52 -37.83
CA LEU A 541 4.50 32.06 -36.76
C LEU A 541 5.69 31.31 -37.33
N ASN A 542 6.90 31.63 -36.86
CA ASN A 542 8.03 30.74 -36.98
C ASN A 542 7.92 29.67 -35.89
N VAL A 543 7.47 28.48 -36.28
CA VAL A 543 7.14 27.41 -35.35
C VAL A 543 8.40 26.91 -34.62
N ALA A 544 9.53 26.84 -35.32
CA ALA A 544 10.80 26.42 -34.73
C ALA A 544 11.35 27.39 -33.69
N LYS A 545 11.06 28.70 -33.84
CA LYS A 545 11.50 29.74 -32.91
C LYS A 545 10.45 30.15 -31.89
N GLU A 546 9.22 29.63 -32.01
CA GLU A 546 8.07 29.99 -31.17
C GLU A 546 7.79 31.51 -31.15
N LEU A 547 7.92 32.15 -32.32
CA LEU A 547 7.79 33.60 -32.48
C LEU A 547 6.84 33.97 -33.61
N THR A 548 6.00 34.98 -33.38
CA THR A 548 5.24 35.64 -34.45
C THR A 548 6.18 36.49 -35.29
N GLN A 549 6.21 36.24 -36.60
CA GLN A 549 7.03 36.99 -37.55
C GLN A 549 6.24 38.06 -38.30
N PHE A 550 5.01 37.75 -38.70
CA PHE A 550 4.13 38.67 -39.41
C PHE A 550 2.73 38.61 -38.82
N TYR A 551 2.00 39.71 -38.88
CA TYR A 551 0.65 39.82 -38.36
C TYR A 551 -0.05 41.02 -39.01
N ASN A 552 -1.38 41.05 -39.00
CA ASN A 552 -2.14 42.22 -39.44
C ASN A 552 -1.80 43.44 -38.56
N SER A 553 -1.33 44.54 -39.16
CA SER A 553 -0.72 45.66 -38.41
C SER A 553 -1.69 46.38 -37.47
N LYS A 554 -3.00 46.30 -37.73
CA LYS A 554 -4.05 46.85 -36.85
C LYS A 554 -4.36 45.99 -35.62
N LEU A 555 -3.79 44.78 -35.49
CA LEU A 555 -4.04 43.90 -34.34
C LEU A 555 -3.80 44.60 -32.99
N LYS A 556 -2.75 45.43 -32.89
CA LYS A 556 -2.43 46.17 -31.66
C LYS A 556 -3.50 47.19 -31.28
N SER A 557 -4.08 47.88 -32.25
CA SER A 557 -5.14 48.86 -32.02
C SER A 557 -6.49 48.19 -31.79
N ASP A 558 -6.75 47.10 -32.50
CA ASP A 558 -8.08 46.48 -32.57
C ASP A 558 -8.31 45.50 -31.42
N ASN A 559 -7.25 44.81 -30.97
CA ASN A 559 -7.29 43.90 -29.83
C ASN A 559 -5.93 43.86 -29.11
N GLN A 560 -5.68 44.87 -28.26
CA GLN A 560 -4.41 45.02 -27.53
C GLN A 560 -4.07 43.81 -26.64
N GLU A 561 -5.08 43.14 -26.07
CA GLU A 561 -4.88 41.95 -25.24
C GLU A 561 -4.41 40.75 -26.08
N LEU A 562 -5.08 40.50 -27.21
CA LEU A 562 -4.68 39.45 -28.15
C LEU A 562 -3.32 39.75 -28.79
N TYR A 563 -3.06 41.02 -29.12
CA TYR A 563 -1.76 41.48 -29.56
C TYR A 563 -0.69 41.17 -28.53
N ASN A 564 -0.88 41.56 -27.26
CA ASN A 564 0.11 41.29 -26.21
C ASN A 564 0.32 39.78 -25.98
N THR A 565 -0.73 38.99 -26.20
CA THR A 565 -0.73 37.55 -26.03
C THR A 565 -0.01 36.84 -27.19
N LEU A 566 -0.19 37.25 -28.45
CA LEU A 566 0.38 36.58 -29.63
C LEU A 566 1.66 37.23 -30.17
N VAL A 567 1.79 38.55 -30.06
CA VAL A 567 2.86 39.37 -30.66
C VAL A 567 3.70 40.07 -29.60
N GLY A 568 3.06 40.48 -28.50
CA GLY A 568 3.67 41.27 -27.45
C GLY A 568 4.97 40.65 -26.96
N ILE A 569 6.01 41.48 -26.98
CA ILE A 569 7.26 41.19 -26.28
C ILE A 569 6.91 41.25 -24.79
N GLY A 570 6.54 40.12 -24.20
CA GLY A 570 6.73 39.95 -22.77
C GLY A 570 8.22 40.11 -22.45
N ASN A 571 8.58 40.34 -21.19
CA ASN A 571 9.97 40.52 -20.69
C ASN A 571 10.99 39.41 -21.09
N ARG A 572 10.60 38.40 -21.90
CA ARG A 572 11.39 37.25 -22.35
C ARG A 572 11.44 37.08 -23.88
N GLY A 573 11.06 38.07 -24.69
CA GLY A 573 11.27 38.01 -26.14
C GLY A 573 10.41 37.01 -26.93
N ALA A 574 9.61 36.13 -26.30
CA ALA A 574 8.65 35.23 -26.96
C ALA A 574 7.28 35.23 -26.24
N SER A 575 6.21 35.08 -27.00
CA SER A 575 4.82 35.10 -26.52
C SER A 575 4.50 33.85 -25.68
N ARG A 576 3.81 34.02 -24.53
CA ARG A 576 3.37 32.90 -23.69
C ARG A 576 2.40 31.96 -24.41
N ALA A 577 1.54 32.47 -25.28
CA ALA A 577 0.61 31.66 -26.06
C ALA A 577 1.32 30.73 -27.06
N LEU A 578 2.56 31.07 -27.41
CA LEU A 578 3.39 30.29 -28.32
C LEU A 578 4.39 29.37 -27.59
N SER A 579 4.39 29.37 -26.26
CA SER A 579 5.18 28.39 -25.50
C SER A 579 4.64 27.00 -25.79
N ASN A 580 5.48 26.12 -26.34
CA ASN A 580 5.13 24.79 -26.86
C ASN A 580 4.54 24.76 -28.28
N PHE A 581 4.47 25.89 -28.99
CA PHE A 581 4.00 25.88 -30.37
C PHE A 581 4.94 25.10 -31.29
N LYS A 582 6.20 24.84 -30.89
CA LYS A 582 7.12 23.98 -31.65
C LYS A 582 6.55 22.59 -31.97
N TYR A 583 5.70 22.04 -31.09
CA TYR A 583 5.07 20.73 -31.30
C TYR A 583 3.97 20.77 -32.37
N VAL A 584 3.37 21.94 -32.64
CA VAL A 584 2.43 22.12 -33.75
C VAL A 584 3.12 21.82 -35.08
N GLY A 585 4.43 22.10 -35.20
CA GLY A 585 5.23 21.80 -36.38
C GLY A 585 5.43 20.31 -36.68
N ASP A 586 5.15 19.43 -35.72
CA ASP A 586 5.21 17.98 -35.90
C ASP A 586 3.84 17.37 -36.30
N ILE A 587 2.75 18.15 -36.24
CA ILE A 587 1.42 17.69 -36.65
C ILE A 587 1.40 17.20 -38.11
N PRO A 588 1.99 17.89 -39.10
CA PRO A 588 2.01 17.39 -40.47
C PRO A 588 2.73 16.05 -40.58
N LYS A 589 3.85 15.84 -39.87
CA LYS A 589 4.55 14.55 -39.89
C LYS A 589 3.69 13.42 -39.31
N ALA A 590 3.00 13.69 -38.21
CA ALA A 590 2.14 12.71 -37.55
C ALA A 590 0.95 12.33 -38.45
N ILE A 591 0.30 13.31 -39.07
CA ILE A 591 -0.90 13.10 -39.88
C ILE A 591 -0.58 12.67 -41.32
N ASP A 592 0.49 13.15 -41.93
CA ASP A 592 0.89 12.73 -43.29
C ASP A 592 1.28 11.25 -43.33
N THR A 593 1.80 10.71 -42.21
CA THR A 593 2.01 9.25 -42.09
C THR A 593 0.67 8.52 -42.19
N PHE A 594 -0.35 8.96 -41.46
CA PHE A 594 -1.71 8.42 -41.57
C PHE A 594 -2.29 8.61 -42.96
N ALA A 595 -2.24 9.82 -43.52
CA ALA A 595 -2.83 10.17 -44.82
C ALA A 595 -2.20 9.42 -45.99
N LYS A 596 -0.90 9.12 -45.89
CA LYS A 596 -0.17 8.26 -46.84
C LYS A 596 -0.65 6.81 -46.77
N GLU A 597 -0.80 6.25 -45.57
CA GLU A 597 -1.28 4.87 -45.38
C GLU A 597 -2.76 4.71 -45.76
N THR A 598 -3.58 5.76 -45.60
CA THR A 598 -5.00 5.76 -46.01
C THR A 598 -5.24 6.19 -47.45
N ASN A 599 -4.19 6.58 -48.19
CA ASN A 599 -4.27 7.10 -49.56
C ASN A 599 -5.20 8.33 -49.69
N THR A 600 -5.24 9.18 -48.66
CA THR A 600 -6.11 10.37 -48.57
C THR A 600 -5.36 11.68 -48.78
N GLY A 601 -4.09 11.63 -49.18
CA GLY A 601 -3.31 12.83 -49.53
C GLY A 601 -2.40 13.32 -48.40
N LYS A 602 -2.44 14.62 -48.11
CA LYS A 602 -1.65 15.30 -47.07
C LYS A 602 -2.55 16.22 -46.24
N LEU A 603 -2.07 16.64 -45.07
CA LEU A 603 -2.76 17.64 -44.26
C LEU A 603 -2.76 19.00 -44.97
N ASP A 604 -3.94 19.54 -45.28
CA ASP A 604 -4.07 20.90 -45.83
C ASP A 604 -3.98 21.97 -44.73
N TYR A 605 -4.79 21.85 -43.68
CA TYR A 605 -4.77 22.72 -42.50
C TYR A 605 -5.33 22.00 -41.26
N ALA A 606 -5.07 22.56 -40.08
CA ALA A 606 -5.61 22.08 -38.81
C ALA A 606 -6.57 23.12 -38.19
N ILE A 607 -7.69 22.66 -37.64
CA ILE A 607 -8.62 23.50 -36.87
C ILE A 607 -8.48 23.15 -35.39
N PHE A 608 -8.22 24.17 -34.57
CA PHE A 608 -8.16 24.09 -33.12
C PHE A 608 -9.35 24.80 -32.51
N CYS A 609 -10.35 24.03 -32.06
CA CYS A 609 -11.52 24.55 -31.36
C CYS A 609 -11.23 24.71 -29.87
N LEU A 610 -11.37 25.93 -29.36
CA LEU A 610 -11.27 26.28 -27.95
C LEU A 610 -12.68 26.48 -27.38
N SER A 611 -12.81 26.49 -26.04
CA SER A 611 -14.11 26.66 -25.37
C SER A 611 -14.82 27.97 -25.71
N GLN A 612 -14.09 28.99 -26.16
CA GLN A 612 -14.61 30.31 -26.49
C GLN A 612 -14.07 30.87 -27.82
N GLY A 613 -13.37 30.08 -28.64
CA GLY A 613 -12.75 30.58 -29.87
C GLY A 613 -12.25 29.48 -30.79
N VAL A 614 -11.74 29.86 -31.96
CA VAL A 614 -11.21 28.95 -32.98
C VAL A 614 -9.91 29.51 -33.55
N MET A 615 -8.95 28.63 -33.80
CA MET A 615 -7.76 28.92 -34.58
C MET A 615 -7.65 27.93 -35.74
N LEU A 616 -7.55 28.44 -36.96
CA LEU A 616 -7.27 27.65 -38.16
C LEU A 616 -5.81 27.89 -38.57
N ALA A 617 -5.02 26.82 -38.67
CA ALA A 617 -3.59 26.91 -38.96
C ALA A 617 -3.19 26.12 -40.21
N TYR A 618 -2.57 26.82 -41.17
CA TYR A 618 -1.85 26.19 -42.28
C TYR A 618 -0.38 26.05 -41.91
N ILE A 619 0.14 24.82 -41.95
CA ILE A 619 1.54 24.55 -41.64
C ILE A 619 2.29 24.37 -42.95
N ILE A 620 3.23 25.28 -43.21
CA ILE A 620 4.02 25.31 -44.45
C ILE A 620 5.50 25.22 -44.13
N TYR A 621 6.30 24.77 -45.09
CA TYR A 621 7.75 24.65 -44.93
C TYR A 621 8.47 25.54 -45.93
N PHE A 622 9.26 26.49 -45.43
CA PHE A 622 10.13 27.33 -46.25
C PHE A 622 11.59 27.01 -45.94
N LEU A 623 12.36 26.59 -46.95
CA LEU A 623 13.75 26.11 -46.79
C LEU A 623 13.91 25.07 -45.66
N GLY A 624 12.93 24.16 -45.52
CA GLY A 624 12.91 23.12 -44.49
C GLY A 624 12.53 23.60 -43.08
N LYS A 625 12.20 24.87 -42.88
CA LYS A 625 11.74 25.42 -41.59
C LYS A 625 10.21 25.53 -41.56
N PRO A 626 9.56 25.06 -40.48
CA PRO A 626 8.10 25.12 -40.36
C PRO A 626 7.63 26.52 -39.99
N PHE A 627 6.62 26.99 -40.72
CA PHE A 627 5.84 28.19 -40.44
C PHE A 627 4.37 27.82 -40.29
N ALA A 628 3.64 28.56 -39.46
CA ALA A 628 2.19 28.42 -39.34
C ALA A 628 1.50 29.74 -39.68
N ILE A 629 0.57 29.72 -40.63
CA ILE A 629 -0.33 30.84 -40.94
C ILE A 629 -1.63 30.58 -40.19
N CYS A 630 -1.90 31.38 -39.15
CA CYS A 630 -3.01 31.17 -38.23
C CYS A 630 -4.07 32.25 -38.39
N TYR A 631 -5.29 31.86 -38.70
CA TYR A 631 -6.50 32.69 -38.62
C TYR A 631 -7.11 32.46 -37.24
N VAL A 632 -7.33 33.53 -36.48
CA VAL A 632 -7.74 33.46 -35.08
C VAL A 632 -9.03 34.24 -34.86
N ASN A 633 -9.95 33.61 -34.14
CA ASN A 633 -11.12 34.26 -33.56
C ASN A 633 -11.24 33.85 -32.09
N THR A 634 -11.28 34.82 -31.18
CA THR A 634 -11.33 34.57 -29.73
C THR A 634 -12.73 34.72 -29.12
N ARG A 635 -13.74 34.89 -29.97
CA ARG A 635 -15.16 35.01 -29.60
C ARG A 635 -15.95 33.79 -30.05
N SER A 636 -17.21 33.69 -29.59
CA SER A 636 -18.13 32.62 -30.01
C SER A 636 -18.52 32.79 -31.48
N SER A 637 -17.71 32.19 -32.35
CA SER A 637 -17.80 32.30 -33.80
C SER A 637 -18.37 31.03 -34.42
N LEU A 638 -19.04 31.18 -35.57
CA LEU A 638 -19.39 30.04 -36.42
C LEU A 638 -18.13 29.62 -37.20
N LEU A 639 -17.85 28.30 -37.27
CA LEU A 639 -16.67 27.76 -37.97
C LEU A 639 -16.63 28.09 -39.47
N ALA A 640 -17.79 28.28 -40.10
CA ALA A 640 -17.87 28.42 -41.56
C ALA A 640 -17.24 29.73 -42.10
N PRO A 641 -17.54 30.93 -41.56
CA PRO A 641 -16.91 32.18 -41.99
C PRO A 641 -15.38 32.17 -41.96
N ILE A 642 -14.76 31.69 -40.88
CA ILE A 642 -13.30 31.66 -40.77
C ILE A 642 -12.66 30.68 -41.76
N ILE A 643 -13.32 29.56 -42.08
CA ILE A 643 -12.86 28.61 -43.10
C ILE A 643 -12.95 29.25 -44.49
N ILE A 644 -14.07 29.90 -44.83
CA ILE A 644 -14.26 30.56 -46.13
C ILE A 644 -13.22 31.67 -46.33
N ALA A 645 -13.05 32.55 -45.33
CA ALA A 645 -12.06 33.61 -45.36
C ALA A 645 -10.63 33.06 -45.55
N ALA A 646 -10.33 31.94 -44.88
CA ALA A 646 -9.04 31.27 -45.00
C ALA A 646 -8.83 30.66 -46.40
N GLU A 647 -9.79 29.89 -46.91
CA GLU A 647 -9.69 29.23 -48.22
C GLU A 647 -9.58 30.23 -49.39
N GLU A 648 -10.29 31.36 -49.32
CA GLU A 648 -10.25 32.39 -50.37
C GLU A 648 -8.92 33.17 -50.39
N THR A 649 -8.21 33.23 -49.26
CA THR A 649 -7.07 34.15 -49.09
C THR A 649 -5.72 33.45 -48.96
N ILE A 650 -5.70 32.16 -48.55
CA ILE A 650 -4.47 31.46 -48.16
C ILE A 650 -3.42 31.38 -49.27
N GLU A 651 -3.82 31.13 -50.51
CA GLU A 651 -2.86 31.03 -51.63
C GLU A 651 -2.15 32.36 -51.88
N LYS A 652 -2.86 33.48 -51.73
CA LYS A 652 -2.24 34.81 -51.86
C LYS A 652 -1.36 35.16 -50.67
N VAL A 653 -1.75 34.75 -49.45
CA VAL A 653 -0.90 34.90 -48.25
C VAL A 653 0.39 34.10 -48.38
N LYS A 654 0.33 32.85 -48.87
CA LYS A 654 1.51 32.01 -49.13
C LYS A 654 2.45 32.66 -50.16
N GLU A 655 1.91 33.14 -51.30
CA GLU A 655 2.69 33.80 -52.35
C GLU A 655 3.44 35.04 -51.81
N LEU A 656 2.75 35.89 -51.05
CA LEU A 656 3.35 37.09 -50.46
C LEU A 656 4.36 36.75 -49.36
N LEU A 657 4.09 35.73 -48.55
CA LEU A 657 5.03 35.26 -47.53
C LEU A 657 6.31 34.67 -48.16
N GLU A 658 6.20 33.89 -49.24
CA GLU A 658 7.36 33.37 -49.96
C GLU A 658 8.22 34.51 -50.54
N GLN A 659 7.59 35.56 -51.09
CA GLN A 659 8.30 36.75 -51.56
C GLN A 659 9.02 37.50 -50.43
N GLU A 660 8.44 37.54 -49.22
CA GLU A 660 9.09 38.14 -48.05
C GLU A 660 10.24 37.28 -47.52
N LEU A 661 10.03 35.98 -47.40
CA LEU A 661 11.03 35.05 -46.86
C LEU A 661 12.21 34.83 -47.82
N ALA A 662 12.01 34.89 -49.15
CA ALA A 662 13.08 34.75 -50.14
C ALA A 662 14.15 35.86 -50.10
N LYS A 663 13.94 36.91 -49.31
CA LYS A 663 14.92 37.99 -49.10
C LYS A 663 15.94 37.68 -48.00
N TYR A 664 15.67 36.66 -47.19
CA TYR A 664 16.49 36.22 -46.05
C TYR A 664 17.07 34.83 -46.35
#